data_AF-A0A2D7I4S9-F1
#
_entry.id   AF-A0A2D7I4S9-F1
#
_cell.length_a   1.000
_cell.length_b   1.000
_cell.length_c   1.000
_cell.angle_alpha   90.00
_cell.angle_beta   90.00
_cell.angle_gamma   90.00
#
_symmetry.space_group_name_H-M   'P 1'
#
loop_
_entity.id
_entity.type
_entity.pdbx_description
1 polymer ?
#
loop_
_entity_poly.entity_id
_entity_poly.type
_entity_poly.pdbx_seq_one_letter_code
_entity_poly.pdbx_strand_id
1 'polypeptide(L)'
;MFKGTGRFAPVSPCRRSQTQRDSKPSRKVRSSIKMLALADHTRSRLVCLLFLVSTGLGGCLRTPMPPEVMPKAAPKLLSGAYQLTFEGQSSQEAYFSRDSRNLIFQSKRATENASDQIYTLDLQNGLTRRVSPSRGEAISGFFHPGGRLALFSSTFPEAHGAPLLPTPQNPHIENATPPHSSDYDRRYDIFSVSLEQDSQALPKRLTNSTGYDGEASWSPNGRKIVFASNRHVFESENSMATDPHSQSSEKSVDLYIMDSSGRNVRRLTESPGYDGRPFFSPGGDRIIWSRSSPDELGSQIRTMNVDGSNVIQVTHPDAVSQAPFYHPSGEYIIFSAVGLSHENFELYIVDTLGDQPPVRVTHSSEFNGLPAFSPSGEELVWTRALAEKSPPQLFRAEWNDALARRLLNLPARSGPSAIRALPLPLDLDPKIDAKDLRKHVESLASPVTEGRLTGTAGERIATSYVARTFRKLGLEPAGDNGSYFQSFGFTAGVSLGLDNQLELFISDSSIGLPHQVDTDWRPFAFSREGTVEPTQVVYAGYGIKAPGNSDQRAIDDYDGLDVTGRWVLIFRYMPEDLSPASRQHLHRFSSLRHKAMIARDQGAKGLLVMSGPASRVREELAPLKFDVSLAGSSITTISITDELAQKILTPSGRNLKALQKQADSDSAELGFLLPDVTLSATVELERQRKTGRNVIGRLQVGPSPSRDFVILGAHLDHLGAGGGSGSLAKENAKEKIHPGADDNASGVAALLEIAQEQSQLLANGNLTAERDLVFAAWSGEELGLLGSNFWVDHAMNPHLAQSKLSDLSIAYLNFDMVGRMDGNVSIFGVGSSPIWPREIETANVNIGLPIVARQESTLPTDTTSFYSREVPVLAAFTGAHTDYHTPTDTPEKLNYEGLEKIAMLMSKISISLATQSLPPRFQPGESTQRGPVRAHLRAYLGTVPDYAKSEVMGVSLSGVTRDGPAERAGLQSGDIIVELAGRKIENIYDYTFAIEALKIDEPISLSVEREGQIKEFTVVPTSRD
;
A
#
# COMPACT_ATOMS: atom_id res chain seq x y z
N MET A 1 20.12 -63.70 -18.16
CA MET A 1 21.26 -64.49 -17.61
C MET A 1 22.45 -63.57 -17.36
N PHE A 2 23.56 -64.11 -16.84
CA PHE A 2 24.77 -63.39 -16.38
C PHE A 2 25.58 -62.65 -17.47
N LYS A 3 26.22 -61.54 -17.05
CA LYS A 3 27.60 -61.04 -17.31
C LYS A 3 28.25 -61.04 -18.72
N GLY A 4 29.03 -59.98 -18.96
CA GLY A 4 30.28 -59.99 -19.76
C GLY A 4 30.48 -58.68 -20.54
N THR A 5 31.36 -57.69 -20.28
CA THR A 5 32.68 -57.49 -19.59
C THR A 5 33.96 -57.78 -20.39
N GLY A 6 34.70 -56.73 -20.76
CA GLY A 6 36.14 -56.77 -21.11
C GLY A 6 36.63 -55.57 -21.96
N ARG A 7 37.92 -55.17 -21.99
CA ARG A 7 39.11 -55.47 -21.14
C ARG A 7 40.22 -54.40 -21.38
N PHE A 8 41.03 -54.10 -20.34
CA PHE A 8 42.49 -53.73 -20.26
C PHE A 8 43.21 -53.07 -21.48
N ALA A 9 43.94 -51.94 -21.38
CA ALA A 9 45.15 -51.56 -20.57
C ALA A 9 46.48 -52.19 -21.07
N PRO A 10 47.66 -51.51 -21.01
CA PRO A 10 48.54 -51.62 -19.80
C PRO A 10 49.62 -50.51 -19.48
N VAL A 11 50.14 -50.56 -18.23
CA VAL A 11 51.53 -50.20 -17.77
C VAL A 11 51.92 -48.68 -17.62
N SER A 12 53.15 -48.28 -17.25
CA SER A 12 53.76 -47.98 -15.90
C SER A 12 55.05 -47.11 -16.10
N PRO A 13 56.06 -46.87 -15.18
CA PRO A 13 56.26 -47.18 -13.74
C PRO A 13 56.94 -46.06 -12.84
N CYS A 14 57.18 -46.38 -11.55
CA CYS A 14 58.27 -45.97 -10.59
C CYS A 14 58.78 -44.50 -10.44
N ARG A 15 58.74 -43.87 -9.23
CA ARG A 15 59.66 -43.95 -8.03
C ARG A 15 61.04 -43.27 -8.24
N ARG A 16 61.70 -42.60 -7.28
CA ARG A 16 61.68 -42.52 -5.77
C ARG A 16 62.09 -41.05 -5.36
N SER A 17 62.47 -40.56 -4.16
CA SER A 17 62.76 -41.02 -2.77
C SER A 17 62.66 -39.83 -1.76
N GLN A 18 63.06 -39.98 -0.47
CA GLN A 18 63.11 -38.93 0.57
C GLN A 18 64.54 -38.63 1.06
N THR A 19 64.78 -37.45 1.65
CA THR A 19 65.76 -37.18 2.74
C THR A 19 65.37 -35.92 3.55
N GLN A 20 66.07 -35.61 4.65
CA GLN A 20 65.58 -34.76 5.76
C GLN A 20 66.70 -33.87 6.37
N ARG A 21 66.31 -32.79 7.09
CA ARG A 21 67.01 -32.02 8.16
C ARG A 21 67.70 -30.68 7.83
N ASP A 22 67.21 -29.65 8.53
CA ASP A 22 67.92 -28.70 9.42
C ASP A 22 69.26 -28.05 9.00
N SER A 23 69.26 -26.71 8.85
CA SER A 23 69.94 -25.79 9.81
C SER A 23 69.98 -24.30 9.36
N LYS A 24 70.12 -23.39 10.33
CA LYS A 24 70.59 -21.99 10.23
C LYS A 24 72.02 -21.96 10.84
N PRO A 25 72.97 -21.00 10.55
CA PRO A 25 72.71 -19.54 10.66
C PRO A 25 73.63 -18.49 9.92
N SER A 26 73.00 -17.36 9.53
CA SER A 26 73.50 -15.96 9.72
C SER A 26 74.67 -15.33 8.91
N ARG A 27 74.56 -13.99 8.73
CA ARG A 27 75.61 -12.95 8.44
C ARG A 27 76.31 -13.00 7.06
N LYS A 28 76.86 -11.90 6.47
CA LYS A 28 76.69 -10.41 6.56
C LYS A 28 77.32 -9.78 5.28
N VAL A 29 76.70 -8.81 4.57
CA VAL A 29 76.87 -7.33 4.68
C VAL A 29 78.28 -6.75 4.37
N ARG A 30 78.40 -5.92 3.30
CA ARG A 30 78.78 -4.46 3.20
C ARG A 30 79.18 -4.09 1.74
N SER A 31 79.39 -2.84 1.30
CA SER A 31 79.31 -1.47 1.87
C SER A 31 79.10 -0.46 0.71
N SER A 32 78.48 0.71 0.93
CA SER A 32 79.18 2.03 1.07
C SER A 32 78.15 3.20 0.95
N ILE A 33 78.37 4.47 1.37
CA ILE A 33 79.51 5.08 2.09
C ILE A 33 79.08 6.01 3.28
N LYS A 34 79.19 7.35 3.17
CA LYS A 34 78.97 8.45 4.16
C LYS A 34 78.69 9.79 3.36
N MET A 35 78.27 10.95 3.89
CA MET A 35 78.47 11.64 5.20
C MET A 35 77.31 12.62 5.60
N LEU A 36 77.26 12.96 6.91
CA LEU A 36 76.96 14.24 7.64
C LEU A 36 76.32 15.48 6.93
N ALA A 37 75.61 16.42 7.61
CA ALA A 37 75.04 16.53 8.98
C ALA A 37 74.14 17.79 9.21
N LEU A 38 73.40 17.81 10.33
CA LEU A 38 73.00 18.94 11.22
C LEU A 38 72.13 20.16 10.77
N ALA A 39 71.13 20.46 11.63
CA ALA A 39 70.72 21.79 12.16
C ALA A 39 69.69 22.73 11.45
N ASP A 40 68.50 22.80 12.07
CA ASP A 40 67.83 24.01 12.67
C ASP A 40 66.89 25.02 11.95
N HIS A 41 65.95 25.53 12.77
CA HIS A 41 65.24 26.82 12.84
C HIS A 41 64.46 27.51 11.66
N THR A 42 63.13 27.29 11.66
CA THR A 42 62.01 28.30 11.67
C THR A 42 61.80 29.43 10.61
N ARG A 43 60.50 29.81 10.46
CA ARG A 43 59.89 31.04 9.86
C ARG A 43 59.74 31.08 8.32
N SER A 44 58.85 31.88 7.73
CA SER A 44 57.49 32.36 8.12
C SER A 44 56.92 33.27 7.00
N ARG A 45 55.60 33.20 6.70
CA ARG A 45 54.80 34.24 5.98
C ARG A 45 55.24 34.52 4.52
N LEU A 46 54.50 35.24 3.66
CA LEU A 46 53.07 35.58 3.46
C LEU A 46 52.98 36.33 2.11
N VAL A 47 51.84 36.36 1.42
CA VAL A 47 51.22 37.57 0.77
C VAL A 47 50.04 37.12 -0.10
N CYS A 48 48.92 37.84 0.01
CA CYS A 48 47.77 37.74 -0.90
C CYS A 48 47.74 38.99 -1.79
N LEU A 49 47.13 38.91 -2.98
CA LEU A 49 46.32 40.03 -3.50
C LEU A 49 45.29 39.57 -4.54
N LEU A 50 44.27 40.41 -4.76
CA LEU A 50 43.16 40.22 -5.68
C LEU A 50 43.51 40.77 -7.08
N PHE A 51 42.78 40.38 -8.14
CA PHE A 51 41.72 41.23 -8.73
C PHE A 51 40.88 40.51 -9.82
N LEU A 52 39.80 41.16 -10.25
CA LEU A 52 38.82 40.68 -11.25
C LEU A 52 39.23 40.95 -12.72
N VAL A 53 38.50 40.35 -13.68
CA VAL A 53 37.79 41.00 -14.83
C VAL A 53 37.75 40.15 -16.14
N SER A 54 36.56 39.58 -16.42
CA SER A 54 35.81 39.47 -17.69
C SER A 54 36.28 38.69 -18.96
N THR A 55 35.26 38.45 -19.83
CA THR A 55 35.24 38.03 -21.26
C THR A 55 35.50 36.57 -21.67
N GLY A 56 34.46 35.90 -22.18
CA GLY A 56 34.18 35.91 -23.63
C GLY A 56 34.34 34.62 -24.45
N LEU A 57 33.21 33.97 -24.79
CA LEU A 57 32.93 33.14 -25.98
C LEU A 57 33.74 31.84 -26.24
N GLY A 58 33.09 30.90 -26.95
CA GLY A 58 33.73 29.73 -27.58
C GLY A 58 33.20 28.38 -27.09
N GLY A 59 32.28 27.77 -27.84
CA GLY A 59 31.76 26.43 -27.53
C GLY A 59 32.47 25.31 -28.30
N CYS A 60 32.63 24.14 -27.67
CA CYS A 60 32.95 22.89 -28.37
C CYS A 60 32.35 21.66 -27.67
N LEU A 61 31.72 20.81 -28.48
CA LEU A 61 31.55 19.35 -28.34
C LEU A 61 31.76 18.75 -26.93
N ARG A 62 30.67 18.50 -26.20
CA ARG A 62 30.67 17.55 -25.08
C ARG A 62 30.73 16.12 -25.62
N THR A 63 31.79 15.39 -25.30
CA THR A 63 31.73 13.92 -25.25
C THR A 63 30.84 13.47 -24.08
N PRO A 64 30.16 12.31 -24.16
CA PRO A 64 29.49 11.73 -23.01
C PRO A 64 30.55 11.29 -21.99
N MET A 65 30.42 11.74 -20.74
CA MET A 65 31.21 11.20 -19.64
C MET A 65 30.76 9.76 -19.33
N PRO A 66 31.65 8.87 -18.84
CA PRO A 66 31.24 7.58 -18.30
C PRO A 66 30.27 7.79 -17.13
N PRO A 67 29.38 6.82 -16.84
CA PRO A 67 28.41 6.94 -15.75
C PRO A 67 29.14 7.15 -14.42
N GLU A 68 28.83 8.26 -13.77
CA GLU A 68 29.39 8.62 -12.48
C GLU A 68 28.95 7.59 -11.44
N VAL A 69 29.93 6.96 -10.76
CA VAL A 69 29.64 5.97 -9.73
C VAL A 69 29.03 6.70 -8.55
N MET A 70 27.70 6.60 -8.41
CA MET A 70 26.92 7.14 -7.30
C MET A 70 27.69 6.97 -5.98
N PRO A 71 28.05 8.06 -5.28
CA PRO A 71 28.75 7.94 -4.02
C PRO A 71 27.87 7.16 -3.04
N LYS A 72 28.46 6.18 -2.34
CA LYS A 72 27.76 5.46 -1.28
C LYS A 72 27.15 6.48 -0.31
N ALA A 73 25.86 6.36 -0.04
CA ALA A 73 25.13 7.26 0.84
C ALA A 73 25.90 7.45 2.17
N ALA A 74 26.02 8.70 2.61
CA ALA A 74 26.70 9.00 3.87
C ALA A 74 26.01 8.26 5.04
N PRO A 75 26.77 7.75 6.03
CA PRO A 75 26.19 7.06 7.17
C PRO A 75 25.28 8.03 7.94
N LYS A 76 24.06 7.57 8.24
CA LYS A 76 23.06 8.34 8.98
C LYS A 76 23.19 8.10 10.49
N LEU A 77 22.70 9.05 11.27
CA LEU A 77 22.56 8.92 12.73
C LEU A 77 21.38 8.01 13.13
N LEU A 78 20.35 7.94 12.28
CA LEU A 78 19.19 7.06 12.42
C LEU A 78 19.16 6.01 11.29
N SER A 79 18.88 4.76 11.65
CA SER A 79 18.55 3.67 10.72
C SER A 79 17.27 2.93 11.14
N GLY A 80 16.61 2.25 10.19
CA GLY A 80 15.40 1.49 10.48
C GLY A 80 14.23 2.29 11.05
N ALA A 81 14.01 3.54 10.58
CA ALA A 81 12.95 4.39 11.12
C ALA A 81 11.52 3.92 10.71
N TYR A 82 10.65 3.68 11.69
CA TYR A 82 9.24 3.29 11.47
C TYR A 82 8.27 3.99 12.44
N GLN A 83 6.99 4.03 12.05
CA GLN A 83 5.90 4.54 12.87
C GLN A 83 5.45 3.46 13.87
N LEU A 84 5.39 3.82 15.16
CA LEU A 84 4.92 2.94 16.23
C LEU A 84 3.41 2.94 16.36
N THR A 85 2.79 4.13 16.34
CA THR A 85 1.37 4.30 16.71
C THR A 85 0.48 4.62 15.52
N PHE A 86 -0.69 3.98 15.47
CA PHE A 86 -1.70 4.12 14.41
C PHE A 86 -3.11 4.32 15.00
N GLU A 87 -3.34 3.96 16.27
CA GLU A 87 -4.62 4.16 16.96
C GLU A 87 -4.71 5.58 17.57
N GLY A 88 -5.87 6.21 17.39
CA GLY A 88 -6.22 7.50 18.01
C GLY A 88 -5.86 8.75 17.21
N GLN A 89 -6.36 9.90 17.68
CA GLN A 89 -6.20 11.21 17.06
C GLN A 89 -4.82 11.85 17.29
N SER A 90 -4.00 11.31 18.19
CA SER A 90 -2.61 11.71 18.41
C SER A 90 -1.88 10.69 19.29
N SER A 91 -0.57 10.57 19.14
CA SER A 91 0.33 9.96 20.12
C SER A 91 1.67 10.70 20.14
N GLN A 92 2.11 11.18 21.31
CA GLN A 92 3.29 12.06 21.44
C GLN A 92 4.00 11.87 22.79
N GLU A 93 5.19 12.47 22.94
CA GLU A 93 5.95 12.55 24.21
C GLU A 93 6.16 11.19 24.89
N ALA A 94 7.00 10.34 24.28
CA ALA A 94 7.22 8.97 24.73
C ALA A 94 8.57 8.78 25.46
N TYR A 95 8.57 8.02 26.56
CA TYR A 95 9.77 7.66 27.33
C TYR A 95 9.86 6.16 27.58
N PHE A 96 11.06 5.60 27.46
CA PHE A 96 11.33 4.17 27.69
C PHE A 96 11.33 3.81 29.19
N SER A 97 10.87 2.61 29.53
CA SER A 97 11.13 1.97 30.82
C SER A 97 12.62 1.61 30.93
N ARG A 98 13.15 1.48 32.16
CA ARG A 98 14.59 1.26 32.42
C ARG A 98 15.17 0.00 31.75
N ASP A 99 14.33 -0.99 31.47
CA ASP A 99 14.66 -2.25 30.80
C ASP A 99 14.41 -2.25 29.28
N SER A 100 14.08 -1.08 28.71
CA SER A 100 13.69 -0.88 27.30
C SER A 100 12.48 -1.69 26.84
N ARG A 101 11.69 -2.28 27.75
CA ARG A 101 10.54 -3.14 27.38
C ARG A 101 9.24 -2.41 27.13
N ASN A 102 9.08 -1.18 27.63
CA ASN A 102 7.85 -0.42 27.51
C ASN A 102 8.15 1.03 27.13
N LEU A 103 7.20 1.68 26.45
CA LEU A 103 7.08 3.13 26.39
C LEU A 103 5.95 3.60 27.31
N ILE A 104 6.08 4.77 27.90
CA ILE A 104 4.97 5.56 28.46
C ILE A 104 4.82 6.82 27.62
N PHE A 105 3.60 7.18 27.25
CA PHE A 105 3.31 8.26 26.30
C PHE A 105 1.91 8.85 26.50
N GLN A 106 1.64 10.01 25.89
CA GLN A 106 0.33 10.68 25.94
C GLN A 106 -0.38 10.60 24.57
N SER A 107 -1.70 10.38 24.57
CA SER A 107 -2.47 10.07 23.35
C SER A 107 -3.98 10.38 23.45
N LYS A 108 -4.57 10.90 22.38
CA LYS A 108 -6.03 11.09 22.21
C LYS A 108 -6.67 9.88 21.53
N ARG A 109 -6.66 8.73 22.21
CA ARG A 109 -7.24 7.46 21.73
C ARG A 109 -8.45 6.95 22.53
N ALA A 110 -8.84 7.64 23.59
CA ALA A 110 -10.06 7.34 24.36
C ALA A 110 -11.30 7.77 23.56
N THR A 111 -12.37 6.98 23.58
CA THR A 111 -13.66 7.33 22.96
C THR A 111 -14.61 8.00 23.95
N GLU A 112 -14.39 7.81 25.25
CA GLU A 112 -15.17 8.39 26.33
C GLU A 112 -14.72 9.81 26.75
N ASN A 113 -13.55 10.27 26.27
CA ASN A 113 -12.95 11.56 26.62
C ASN A 113 -11.99 12.02 25.51
N ALA A 114 -12.13 13.26 25.04
CA ALA A 114 -11.34 13.84 23.95
C ALA A 114 -10.03 14.52 24.39
N SER A 115 -9.79 14.67 25.70
CA SER A 115 -8.52 15.16 26.25
C SER A 115 -7.41 14.11 26.18
N ASP A 116 -6.15 14.55 26.20
CA ASP A 116 -4.99 13.66 26.29
C ASP A 116 -5.04 12.76 27.54
N GLN A 117 -4.58 11.52 27.38
CA GLN A 117 -4.49 10.51 28.44
C GLN A 117 -3.15 9.78 28.36
N ILE A 118 -2.70 9.18 29.47
CA ILE A 118 -1.41 8.50 29.56
C ILE A 118 -1.56 7.00 29.40
N TYR A 119 -0.74 6.42 28.52
CA TYR A 119 -0.72 5.01 28.18
C TYR A 119 0.68 4.43 28.33
N THR A 120 0.75 3.13 28.60
CA THR A 120 1.96 2.32 28.47
C THR A 120 1.81 1.36 27.29
N LEU A 121 2.77 1.34 26.39
CA LEU A 121 2.90 0.39 25.29
C LEU A 121 4.02 -0.61 25.62
N ASP A 122 3.68 -1.89 25.70
CA ASP A 122 4.66 -2.98 25.80
C ASP A 122 5.30 -3.24 24.42
N LEU A 123 6.61 -3.05 24.32
CA LEU A 123 7.37 -3.18 23.07
C LEU A 123 7.64 -4.64 22.65
N GLN A 124 7.35 -5.64 23.50
CA GLN A 124 7.54 -7.06 23.20
C GLN A 124 6.26 -7.74 22.66
N ASN A 125 5.08 -7.23 23.00
CA ASN A 125 3.80 -7.78 22.53
C ASN A 125 2.85 -6.76 21.84
N GLY A 126 3.18 -5.46 21.85
CA GLY A 126 2.40 -4.41 21.19
C GLY A 126 1.14 -3.98 21.96
N LEU A 127 0.96 -4.41 23.21
CA LEU A 127 -0.23 -4.07 24.00
C LEU A 127 -0.11 -2.66 24.60
N THR A 128 -1.02 -1.78 24.18
CA THR A 128 -1.23 -0.45 24.78
C THR A 128 -2.27 -0.52 25.89
N ARG A 129 -1.96 0.00 27.09
CA ARG A 129 -2.86 0.10 28.27
C ARG A 129 -2.90 1.52 28.81
N ARG A 130 -4.08 2.09 29.07
CA ARG A 130 -4.21 3.37 29.79
C ARG A 130 -3.81 3.22 31.26
N VAL A 131 -3.05 4.17 31.78
CA VAL A 131 -2.63 4.22 33.20
C VAL A 131 -3.11 5.48 33.94
N SER A 132 -3.66 6.48 33.23
CA SER A 132 -4.41 7.59 33.82
C SER A 132 -5.91 7.26 34.00
N PRO A 133 -6.64 7.96 34.90
CA PRO A 133 -8.09 7.89 34.97
C PRO A 133 -8.78 8.34 33.68
N SER A 134 -10.00 7.87 33.40
CA SER A 134 -10.75 8.29 32.20
C SER A 134 -11.30 9.72 32.21
N ARG A 135 -11.19 10.44 33.34
CA ARG A 135 -11.76 11.77 33.57
C ARG A 135 -10.67 12.81 33.79
N GLY A 136 -10.93 14.07 33.42
CA GLY A 136 -9.93 15.13 33.37
C GLY A 136 -8.99 14.95 32.17
N GLU A 137 -7.94 15.75 32.12
CA GLU A 137 -6.82 15.64 31.18
C GLU A 137 -5.61 15.04 31.90
N ALA A 138 -4.72 14.33 31.19
CA ALA A 138 -3.49 13.79 31.77
C ALA A 138 -2.31 13.86 30.79
N ILE A 139 -1.21 14.45 31.25
CA ILE A 139 -0.03 14.85 30.46
C ILE A 139 1.29 14.42 31.11
N SER A 140 2.38 14.44 30.33
CA SER A 140 3.77 14.18 30.77
C SER A 140 3.93 12.92 31.64
N GLY A 141 3.64 11.76 31.03
CA GLY A 141 3.85 10.47 31.66
C GLY A 141 5.33 10.08 31.78
N PHE A 142 5.79 9.58 32.93
CA PHE A 142 7.19 9.15 33.11
C PHE A 142 7.31 7.89 33.97
N PHE A 143 8.27 7.00 33.66
CA PHE A 143 8.48 5.76 34.44
C PHE A 143 9.35 5.96 35.68
N HIS A 144 9.03 5.25 36.78
CA HIS A 144 9.97 5.09 37.89
C HIS A 144 11.11 4.15 37.49
N PRO A 145 12.37 4.44 37.82
CA PRO A 145 13.50 3.58 37.44
C PRO A 145 13.46 2.17 38.07
N GLY A 146 12.59 1.91 39.03
CA GLY A 146 12.29 0.59 39.58
C GLY A 146 11.19 -0.18 38.83
N GLY A 147 10.67 0.32 37.71
CA GLY A 147 9.74 -0.37 36.79
C GLY A 147 8.30 -0.56 37.27
N ARG A 148 8.02 -0.34 38.57
CA ARG A 148 6.71 -0.64 39.19
C ARG A 148 5.69 0.50 39.22
N LEU A 149 6.14 1.73 38.99
CA LEU A 149 5.32 2.93 39.10
C LEU A 149 5.46 3.80 37.85
N ALA A 150 4.39 4.50 37.51
CA ALA A 150 4.40 5.62 36.57
C ALA A 150 4.02 6.93 37.29
N LEU A 151 4.51 8.04 36.74
CA LEU A 151 4.19 9.42 37.09
C LEU A 151 3.36 10.01 35.94
N PHE A 152 2.49 10.98 36.24
CA PHE A 152 1.87 11.87 35.26
C PHE A 152 1.27 13.09 35.97
N SER A 153 0.98 14.16 35.24
CA SER A 153 0.19 15.28 35.75
C SER A 153 -1.25 15.23 35.25
N SER A 154 -2.24 15.62 36.06
CA SER A 154 -3.66 15.54 35.67
C SER A 154 -4.58 16.51 36.43
N THR A 155 -5.74 16.81 35.85
CA THR A 155 -6.83 17.61 36.44
C THR A 155 -7.98 16.80 37.05
N PHE A 156 -7.88 15.46 37.09
CA PHE A 156 -9.04 14.59 37.38
C PHE A 156 -9.78 14.78 38.72
N PRO A 157 -9.17 15.21 39.86
CA PRO A 157 -9.91 15.34 41.12
C PRO A 157 -11.01 16.39 41.09
N GLU A 158 -10.88 17.40 40.21
CA GLU A 158 -11.71 18.60 40.18
C GLU A 158 -12.45 18.76 38.83
N ALA A 159 -12.58 17.67 38.07
CA ALA A 159 -13.28 17.60 36.78
C ALA A 159 -14.83 17.52 36.91
N HIS A 160 -15.40 18.04 38.01
CA HIS A 160 -16.84 17.95 38.31
C HIS A 160 -17.66 19.08 37.64
N GLY A 161 -17.93 18.94 36.34
CA GLY A 161 -18.98 19.69 35.63
C GLY A 161 -18.63 21.13 35.20
N ALA A 162 -17.52 21.69 35.67
CA ALA A 162 -16.93 22.88 35.05
C ALA A 162 -16.20 22.48 33.75
N PRO A 163 -16.22 23.30 32.69
CA PRO A 163 -15.40 23.06 31.50
C PRO A 163 -13.92 22.96 31.88
N LEU A 164 -13.17 22.12 31.16
CA LEU A 164 -11.72 22.18 31.18
C LEU A 164 -11.31 23.45 30.44
N LEU A 165 -10.39 24.23 31.01
CA LEU A 165 -9.60 25.12 30.17
C LEU A 165 -8.65 24.22 29.38
N PRO A 166 -8.48 24.41 28.07
CA PRO A 166 -7.45 23.68 27.35
C PRO A 166 -6.11 24.05 27.97
N THR A 167 -5.33 23.05 28.39
CA THR A 167 -3.89 23.24 28.57
C THR A 167 -3.36 23.94 27.32
N PRO A 168 -2.46 24.94 27.41
CA PRO A 168 -1.84 25.52 26.22
C PRO A 168 -1.03 24.43 25.52
N GLN A 169 -1.67 23.77 24.55
CA GLN A 169 -1.14 22.59 23.86
C GLN A 169 0.21 22.96 23.25
N ASN A 170 1.22 22.07 23.43
CA ASN A 170 2.61 22.17 22.94
C ASN A 170 2.80 23.39 22.03
N PRO A 171 3.29 24.53 22.57
CA PRO A 171 2.97 25.87 22.09
C PRO A 171 3.04 25.93 20.58
N HIS A 172 1.89 26.23 19.95
CA HIS A 172 1.62 26.04 18.53
C HIS A 172 2.89 26.26 17.70
N ILE A 173 3.28 25.21 16.96
CA ILE A 173 4.60 24.94 16.35
C ILE A 173 5.16 26.08 15.46
N GLU A 174 4.35 27.12 15.23
CA GLU A 174 4.57 28.29 14.40
C GLU A 174 4.94 29.57 15.21
N ASN A 175 4.71 29.63 16.53
CA ASN A 175 4.83 30.87 17.33
C ASN A 175 5.70 30.70 18.60
N ALA A 176 6.81 31.45 18.67
CA ALA A 176 7.83 31.34 19.72
C ALA A 176 7.48 32.03 21.06
N THR A 177 6.20 32.32 21.33
CA THR A 177 5.74 33.04 22.53
C THR A 177 5.39 32.06 23.66
N PRO A 178 5.95 32.18 24.88
CA PRO A 178 5.55 31.33 26.00
C PRO A 178 4.11 31.63 26.47
N PRO A 179 3.33 30.63 26.91
CA PRO A 179 1.96 30.85 27.40
C PRO A 179 1.90 31.72 28.67
N HIS A 180 0.79 32.43 28.87
CA HIS A 180 0.54 33.21 30.08
C HIS A 180 0.16 32.30 31.26
N SER A 181 0.35 32.74 32.51
CA SER A 181 -0.08 31.95 33.69
C SER A 181 -1.60 31.79 33.77
N SER A 182 -2.36 32.60 33.04
CA SER A 182 -3.82 32.48 32.84
C SER A 182 -4.24 31.29 31.99
N ASP A 183 -3.35 30.78 31.15
CA ASP A 183 -3.69 29.84 30.08
C ASP A 183 -3.65 28.40 30.60
N TYR A 184 -2.85 28.14 31.63
CA TYR A 184 -2.77 26.86 32.32
C TYR A 184 -3.99 26.63 33.23
N ASP A 185 -4.62 25.46 33.12
CA ASP A 185 -5.67 25.05 34.06
C ASP A 185 -5.10 24.93 35.49
N ARG A 186 -5.74 25.59 36.45
CA ARG A 186 -5.23 25.75 37.84
C ARG A 186 -5.41 24.50 38.72
N ARG A 187 -5.80 23.37 38.12
CA ARG A 187 -6.14 22.10 38.78
C ARG A 187 -5.13 20.98 38.52
N TYR A 188 -3.95 21.30 38.00
CA TYR A 188 -2.96 20.30 37.58
C TYR A 188 -2.05 19.89 38.75
N ASP A 189 -2.19 18.65 39.22
CA ASP A 189 -1.24 18.05 40.17
C ASP A 189 -0.46 16.90 39.53
N ILE A 190 0.66 16.55 40.18
CA ILE A 190 1.44 15.35 39.89
C ILE A 190 0.85 14.15 40.64
N PHE A 191 0.69 13.03 39.95
CA PHE A 191 0.20 11.76 40.47
C PHE A 191 1.19 10.62 40.22
N SER A 192 1.09 9.56 41.02
CA SER A 192 1.81 8.31 40.82
C SER A 192 0.87 7.11 40.87
N VAL A 193 1.03 6.16 39.94
CA VAL A 193 0.17 4.98 39.79
C VAL A 193 1.01 3.70 39.82
N SER A 194 0.44 2.61 40.35
CA SER A 194 1.08 1.29 40.29
C SER A 194 0.82 0.62 38.95
N LEU A 195 1.88 0.12 38.32
CA LEU A 195 1.79 -0.62 37.07
C LEU A 195 1.43 -2.10 37.30
N GLU A 196 1.69 -2.63 38.51
CA GLU A 196 1.36 -4.00 38.93
C GLU A 196 -0.11 -4.19 39.37
N GLN A 197 -0.89 -3.10 39.45
CA GLN A 197 -2.31 -3.15 39.85
C GLN A 197 -3.27 -3.05 38.66
N ASP A 198 -4.52 -3.45 38.92
CA ASP A 198 -5.64 -3.32 37.99
C ASP A 198 -5.98 -1.83 37.75
N SER A 199 -6.45 -1.54 36.53
CA SER A 199 -6.65 -0.20 35.95
C SER A 199 -7.69 0.69 36.64
N GLN A 200 -8.38 0.16 37.66
CA GLN A 200 -9.36 0.89 38.48
C GLN A 200 -8.77 1.47 39.78
N ALA A 201 -7.51 1.17 40.11
CA ALA A 201 -6.85 1.72 41.29
C ALA A 201 -6.61 3.23 41.15
N LEU A 202 -7.21 4.05 42.02
CA LEU A 202 -7.03 5.50 41.99
C LEU A 202 -5.55 5.88 42.21
N PRO A 203 -4.98 6.77 41.38
CA PRO A 203 -3.57 7.13 41.46
C PRO A 203 -3.30 8.03 42.68
N LYS A 204 -2.13 7.87 43.30
CA LYS A 204 -1.70 8.63 44.47
C LYS A 204 -1.27 10.04 44.07
N ARG A 205 -2.08 11.04 44.42
CA ARG A 205 -1.78 12.48 44.38
C ARG A 205 -0.48 12.77 45.16
N LEU A 206 0.46 13.50 44.55
CA LEU A 206 1.76 13.87 45.13
C LEU A 206 1.89 15.38 45.41
N THR A 207 1.22 16.23 44.63
CA THR A 207 1.05 17.66 44.91
C THR A 207 -0.42 18.01 45.11
N ASN A 208 -0.71 19.17 45.70
CA ASN A 208 -2.06 19.66 46.02
C ASN A 208 -1.99 21.18 46.14
N SER A 209 -1.62 21.81 45.03
CA SER A 209 -1.22 23.22 44.96
C SER A 209 -2.01 23.92 43.87
N THR A 210 -2.62 25.07 44.17
CA THR A 210 -3.30 25.87 43.15
C THR A 210 -2.34 26.23 42.02
N GLY A 211 -2.72 25.95 40.77
CA GLY A 211 -1.94 26.24 39.58
C GLY A 211 -1.62 25.01 38.75
N TYR A 212 -0.43 25.02 38.16
CA TYR A 212 0.12 23.98 37.30
C TYR A 212 1.29 23.31 38.02
N ASP A 213 1.23 21.99 38.22
CA ASP A 213 2.36 21.13 38.53
C ASP A 213 2.52 20.11 37.40
N GLY A 214 3.47 20.35 36.49
CA GLY A 214 3.61 19.64 35.20
C GLY A 214 5.00 19.07 34.95
N GLU A 215 5.12 18.37 33.82
CA GLU A 215 6.41 18.05 33.17
C GLU A 215 7.41 17.33 34.10
N ALA A 216 6.89 16.43 34.95
CA ALA A 216 7.64 15.87 36.06
C ALA A 216 8.46 14.62 35.67
N SER A 217 9.71 14.52 36.14
CA SER A 217 10.57 13.35 35.90
C SER A 217 11.25 12.83 37.18
N TRP A 218 11.52 11.53 37.22
CA TRP A 218 12.24 10.89 38.33
C TRP A 218 13.76 10.89 38.11
N SER A 219 14.49 11.16 39.19
CA SER A 219 15.94 10.93 39.26
C SER A 219 16.32 9.46 38.98
N PRO A 220 17.52 9.15 38.45
CA PRO A 220 17.90 7.78 38.04
C PRO A 220 17.92 6.73 39.17
N ASN A 221 17.87 7.17 40.43
CA ASN A 221 17.79 6.35 41.64
C ASN A 221 16.38 6.29 42.26
N GLY A 222 15.40 7.00 41.67
CA GLY A 222 13.98 6.99 42.07
C GLY A 222 13.65 7.71 43.38
N ARG A 223 14.59 8.49 43.95
CA ARG A 223 14.43 9.15 45.27
C ARG A 223 13.92 10.58 45.21
N LYS A 224 14.23 11.30 44.13
CA LYS A 224 13.78 12.67 43.85
C LYS A 224 12.92 12.74 42.58
N ILE A 225 11.98 13.68 42.56
CA ILE A 225 11.23 14.14 41.39
C ILE A 225 11.60 15.60 41.14
N VAL A 226 11.84 15.98 39.88
CA VAL A 226 11.93 17.37 39.43
C VAL A 226 10.72 17.66 38.53
N PHE A 227 10.18 18.87 38.58
CA PHE A 227 8.95 19.25 37.87
C PHE A 227 8.88 20.77 37.62
N ALA A 228 8.01 21.20 36.71
CA ALA A 228 7.72 22.60 36.41
C ALA A 228 6.47 23.07 37.17
N SER A 229 6.46 24.29 37.72
CA SER A 229 5.31 24.81 38.46
C SER A 229 5.21 26.35 38.51
N ASN A 230 3.98 26.87 38.53
CA ASN A 230 3.68 28.29 38.74
C ASN A 230 3.08 28.59 40.14
N ARG A 231 3.12 27.63 41.08
CA ARG A 231 2.52 27.71 42.43
C ARG A 231 2.79 29.02 43.18
N HIS A 232 3.99 29.60 43.05
CA HIS A 232 4.42 30.78 43.80
C HIS A 232 3.61 32.03 43.44
N VAL A 233 3.03 32.08 42.24
CA VAL A 233 2.10 33.14 41.83
C VAL A 233 0.92 33.16 42.79
N PHE A 234 0.27 32.01 42.98
CA PHE A 234 -0.93 31.84 43.82
C PHE A 234 -0.63 31.80 45.33
N GLU A 235 0.57 31.33 45.72
CA GLU A 235 1.04 31.41 47.12
C GLU A 235 1.18 32.87 47.58
N SER A 236 1.48 33.81 46.67
CA SER A 236 1.64 35.24 46.99
C SER A 236 0.33 36.01 47.16
N GLU A 237 -0.75 35.61 46.46
CA GLU A 237 -2.04 36.34 46.46
C GLU A 237 -2.74 36.38 47.84
N ASN A 238 -2.40 35.45 48.74
CA ASN A 238 -2.90 35.46 50.13
C ASN A 238 -2.27 36.56 51.02
N SER A 239 -1.35 37.38 50.51
CA SER A 239 -0.56 38.35 51.28
C SER A 239 -0.84 39.83 50.94
N MET A 240 -2.10 40.26 51.08
CA MET A 240 -2.57 41.67 51.04
C MET A 240 -2.32 42.46 49.73
N ALA A 241 -3.39 42.94 49.12
CA ALA A 241 -3.38 43.53 47.78
C ALA A 241 -2.74 44.92 47.66
N THR A 242 -1.98 45.13 46.57
CA THR A 242 -1.86 46.42 45.85
C THR A 242 -1.60 46.21 44.34
N ASP A 243 -2.28 47.00 43.52
CA ASP A 243 -2.07 47.25 42.08
C ASP A 243 -2.32 46.10 41.05
N PRO A 244 -3.47 46.11 40.34
CA PRO A 244 -3.77 45.24 39.18
C PRO A 244 -2.95 45.50 37.90
N HIS A 245 -1.95 46.38 37.91
CA HIS A 245 -1.08 46.66 36.75
C HIS A 245 0.39 46.23 36.94
N SER A 246 0.68 45.47 38.01
CA SER A 246 1.99 44.83 38.25
C SER A 246 2.22 43.59 37.35
N GLN A 247 2.24 43.77 36.03
CA GLN A 247 2.24 42.70 35.00
C GLN A 247 3.55 41.87 34.88
N SER A 248 4.33 41.70 35.95
CA SER A 248 5.63 40.99 35.93
C SER A 248 5.59 39.60 36.57
N SER A 249 4.75 39.37 37.58
CA SER A 249 4.67 38.07 38.29
C SER A 249 3.84 37.01 37.54
N GLU A 250 2.82 37.42 36.78
CA GLU A 250 1.85 36.58 36.02
C GLU A 250 2.47 35.79 34.83
N LYS A 251 3.80 35.65 34.78
CA LYS A 251 4.56 35.17 33.61
C LYS A 251 5.71 34.22 34.00
N SER A 252 5.63 33.60 35.17
CA SER A 252 6.68 32.71 35.70
C SER A 252 6.19 31.28 35.92
N VAL A 253 6.86 30.34 35.25
CA VAL A 253 6.85 28.90 35.55
C VAL A 253 8.28 28.53 35.90
N ASP A 254 8.51 27.99 37.09
CA ASP A 254 9.86 27.70 37.60
C ASP A 254 10.02 26.19 37.86
N LEU A 255 11.28 25.76 38.01
CA LEU A 255 11.58 24.38 38.37
C LEU A 255 11.54 24.17 39.88
N TYR A 256 11.01 23.03 40.28
CA TYR A 256 10.94 22.56 41.66
C TYR A 256 11.46 21.13 41.77
N ILE A 257 12.02 20.78 42.93
CA ILE A 257 12.44 19.42 43.29
C ILE A 257 11.78 18.97 44.58
N MET A 258 11.40 17.69 44.65
CA MET A 258 10.82 17.07 45.85
C MET A 258 11.34 15.63 46.05
N ASP A 259 11.12 15.07 47.23
CA ASP A 259 11.25 13.62 47.44
C ASP A 259 10.15 12.88 46.66
N SER A 260 10.44 11.67 46.20
CA SER A 260 9.47 10.76 45.55
C SER A 260 8.26 10.38 46.42
N SER A 261 8.23 10.82 47.69
CA SER A 261 7.07 10.70 48.57
C SER A 261 6.01 11.82 48.40
N GLY A 262 6.33 12.92 47.70
CA GLY A 262 5.52 14.14 47.62
C GLY A 262 5.86 15.17 48.72
N ARG A 263 7.09 15.16 49.25
CA ARG A 263 7.51 15.96 50.41
C ARG A 263 8.82 16.68 50.15
N ASN A 264 9.14 17.66 51.01
CA ASN A 264 10.37 18.46 50.92
C ASN A 264 10.52 19.13 49.54
N VAL A 265 9.43 19.73 49.07
CA VAL A 265 9.37 20.56 47.86
C VAL A 265 10.28 21.78 48.05
N ARG A 266 11.09 22.08 47.04
CA ARG A 266 12.00 23.23 47.02
C ARG A 266 12.12 23.79 45.61
N ARG A 267 12.01 25.11 45.48
CA ARG A 267 12.24 25.85 44.22
C ARG A 267 13.71 25.78 43.80
N LEU A 268 13.97 25.77 42.48
CA LEU A 268 15.30 25.72 41.86
C LEU A 268 15.61 26.95 41.02
N THR A 269 14.61 27.50 40.33
CA THR A 269 14.72 28.74 39.55
C THR A 269 13.74 29.80 40.07
N GLU A 270 14.09 31.08 39.91
CA GLU A 270 13.31 32.21 40.46
C GLU A 270 13.24 33.39 39.46
N SER A 271 13.12 33.09 38.16
CA SER A 271 13.26 34.11 37.11
C SER A 271 11.95 34.39 36.37
N PRO A 272 11.75 35.59 35.81
CA PRO A 272 10.71 35.83 34.82
C PRO A 272 10.90 34.92 33.60
N GLY A 273 9.81 34.32 33.10
CA GLY A 273 9.83 33.40 31.96
C GLY A 273 9.31 32.00 32.28
N TYR A 274 9.44 31.11 31.30
CA TYR A 274 9.08 29.69 31.43
C TYR A 274 10.35 28.85 31.55
N ASP A 275 10.57 28.20 32.69
CA ASP A 275 11.50 27.09 32.86
C ASP A 275 10.70 25.77 32.92
N GLY A 276 10.89 24.89 31.93
CA GLY A 276 10.11 23.64 31.80
C GLY A 276 10.88 22.47 31.21
N ARG A 277 10.23 21.30 31.19
CA ARG A 277 10.74 20.00 30.74
C ARG A 277 12.04 19.56 31.43
N PRO A 278 12.08 19.53 32.78
CA PRO A 278 13.27 19.16 33.53
C PRO A 278 13.56 17.64 33.51
N PHE A 279 14.76 17.26 33.10
CA PHE A 279 15.26 15.88 33.20
C PHE A 279 16.56 15.82 34.00
N PHE A 280 16.74 14.75 34.79
CA PHE A 280 18.02 14.48 35.45
C PHE A 280 19.04 13.93 34.45
N SER A 281 20.33 14.20 34.69
CA SER A 281 21.44 13.49 34.04
C SER A 281 21.39 11.99 34.36
N PRO A 282 22.01 11.11 33.53
CA PRO A 282 22.09 9.68 33.83
C PRO A 282 22.82 9.37 35.16
N GLY A 283 23.74 10.25 35.58
CA GLY A 283 24.40 10.18 36.89
C GLY A 283 23.53 10.65 38.07
N GLY A 284 22.49 11.45 37.81
CA GLY A 284 21.62 12.04 38.83
C GLY A 284 22.25 13.20 39.61
N ASP A 285 23.29 13.83 39.04
CA ASP A 285 24.07 14.95 39.58
C ASP A 285 23.66 16.32 39.01
N ARG A 286 23.11 16.33 37.78
CA ARG A 286 22.63 17.53 37.07
C ARG A 286 21.16 17.42 36.64
N ILE A 287 20.58 18.56 36.30
CA ILE A 287 19.26 18.72 35.70
C ILE A 287 19.43 19.50 34.39
N ILE A 288 18.75 19.09 33.32
CA ILE A 288 18.61 19.81 32.04
C ILE A 288 17.17 20.29 31.86
N TRP A 289 16.95 21.44 31.23
CA TRP A 289 15.61 21.98 30.98
C TRP A 289 15.56 22.94 29.77
N SER A 290 14.34 23.27 29.33
CA SER A 290 14.04 24.30 28.32
C SER A 290 13.65 25.61 29.01
N ARG A 291 14.20 26.75 28.57
CA ARG A 291 13.94 28.07 29.18
C ARG A 291 13.63 29.14 28.14
N SER A 292 12.48 29.79 28.27
CA SER A 292 12.10 31.00 27.51
C SER A 292 12.13 32.23 28.43
N SER A 293 13.09 33.14 28.21
CA SER A 293 13.16 34.43 28.92
C SER A 293 12.49 35.55 28.10
N PRO A 294 11.85 36.56 28.73
CA PRO A 294 11.36 37.75 28.02
C PRO A 294 12.45 38.53 27.27
N ASP A 295 13.71 38.41 27.73
CA ASP A 295 14.88 39.10 27.15
C ASP A 295 15.63 38.28 26.08
N GLU A 296 15.14 37.08 25.72
CA GLU A 296 15.81 36.15 24.82
C GLU A 296 14.94 35.81 23.59
N LEU A 297 15.58 35.55 22.44
CA LEU A 297 14.88 35.17 21.21
C LEU A 297 14.46 33.69 21.25
N GLY A 298 13.40 33.41 22.00
CA GLY A 298 12.80 32.10 22.15
C GLY A 298 13.54 31.17 23.13
N SER A 299 13.06 29.93 23.21
CA SER A 299 13.54 28.93 24.18
C SER A 299 15.00 28.52 23.96
N GLN A 300 15.75 28.37 25.05
CA GLN A 300 17.13 27.88 25.10
C GLN A 300 17.29 26.74 26.10
N ILE A 301 18.22 25.84 25.85
CA ILE A 301 18.49 24.67 26.70
C ILE A 301 19.59 24.98 27.71
N ARG A 302 19.35 24.64 28.97
CA ARG A 302 20.25 24.92 30.10
C ARG A 302 20.41 23.69 31.00
N THR A 303 21.56 23.61 31.69
CA THR A 303 21.85 22.56 32.69
C THR A 303 22.36 23.16 33.99
N MET A 304 22.00 22.56 35.13
CA MET A 304 22.43 22.98 36.47
C MET A 304 22.77 21.76 37.33
N ASN A 305 23.38 21.98 38.48
CA ASN A 305 23.52 20.96 39.53
C ASN A 305 22.14 20.67 40.16
N VAL A 306 21.94 19.48 40.74
CA VAL A 306 20.66 19.11 41.40
C VAL A 306 20.30 19.98 42.63
N ASP A 307 21.23 20.78 43.15
CA ASP A 307 20.94 21.80 44.17
C ASP A 307 20.40 23.14 43.59
N GLY A 308 20.50 23.37 42.28
CA GLY A 308 20.15 24.62 41.61
C GLY A 308 21.36 25.52 41.26
N SER A 309 22.56 25.15 41.67
CA SER A 309 23.79 25.90 41.37
C SER A 309 24.36 25.58 39.98
N ASN A 310 25.39 26.34 39.55
CA ASN A 310 26.19 26.04 38.35
C ASN A 310 25.37 25.95 37.04
N VAL A 311 24.52 26.95 36.79
CA VAL A 311 23.76 27.07 35.54
C VAL A 311 24.71 27.28 34.35
N ILE A 312 24.61 26.39 33.35
CA ILE A 312 25.28 26.46 32.06
C ILE A 312 24.20 26.51 30.98
N GLN A 313 24.41 27.36 29.96
CA GLN A 313 23.56 27.42 28.78
C GLN A 313 24.21 26.63 27.65
N VAL A 314 23.47 25.68 27.07
CA VAL A 314 23.98 24.66 26.13
C VAL A 314 23.63 25.00 24.67
N THR A 315 22.63 25.86 24.43
CA THR A 315 22.29 26.37 23.08
C THR A 315 22.38 27.89 23.00
N HIS A 316 22.60 28.40 21.78
CA HIS A 316 22.80 29.82 21.50
C HIS A 316 21.52 30.48 20.93
N PRO A 317 21.32 31.80 21.16
CA PRO A 317 20.05 32.51 20.87
C PRO A 317 19.69 32.65 19.39
N ASP A 318 20.48 32.09 18.47
CA ASP A 318 20.23 32.13 17.02
C ASP A 318 19.12 31.15 16.58
N ALA A 319 18.61 30.31 17.49
CA ALA A 319 17.56 29.32 17.20
C ALA A 319 16.72 28.95 18.43
N VAL A 320 15.44 28.63 18.22
CA VAL A 320 14.53 28.17 19.26
C VAL A 320 14.82 26.68 19.54
N SER A 321 15.21 26.36 20.76
CA SER A 321 15.65 25.03 21.20
C SER A 321 14.81 24.52 22.38
N GLN A 322 14.20 23.33 22.24
CA GLN A 322 13.22 22.78 23.19
C GLN A 322 13.34 21.26 23.36
N ALA A 323 12.68 20.74 24.39
CA ALA A 323 12.55 19.30 24.69
C ALA A 323 13.88 18.53 24.69
N PRO A 324 14.84 18.92 25.56
CA PRO A 324 16.12 18.24 25.69
C PRO A 324 15.99 16.89 26.40
N PHE A 325 16.78 15.91 25.97
CA PHE A 325 16.93 14.62 26.65
C PHE A 325 18.39 14.16 26.61
N TYR A 326 18.89 13.59 27.71
CA TYR A 326 20.27 13.09 27.78
C TYR A 326 20.42 11.76 27.04
N HIS A 327 21.53 11.59 26.31
CA HIS A 327 22.01 10.25 25.95
C HIS A 327 22.47 9.49 27.22
N PRO A 328 22.21 8.18 27.39
CA PRO A 328 22.52 7.45 28.62
C PRO A 328 24.00 7.44 29.05
N SER A 329 24.94 7.83 28.18
CA SER A 329 26.34 8.03 28.57
C SER A 329 26.61 9.32 29.34
N GLY A 330 25.69 10.29 29.29
CA GLY A 330 25.82 11.58 29.99
C GLY A 330 26.82 12.57 29.37
N GLU A 331 27.28 12.32 28.13
CA GLU A 331 28.27 13.18 27.43
C GLU A 331 27.64 14.10 26.38
N TYR A 332 26.44 13.77 25.89
CA TYR A 332 25.67 14.59 24.94
C TYR A 332 24.17 14.48 25.17
N ILE A 333 23.43 15.38 24.53
CA ILE A 333 21.98 15.50 24.57
C ILE A 333 21.40 15.46 23.17
N ILE A 334 20.11 15.13 23.06
CA ILE A 334 19.29 15.35 21.87
C ILE A 334 18.17 16.34 22.20
N PHE A 335 17.77 17.16 21.22
CA PHE A 335 16.74 18.18 21.39
C PHE A 335 16.02 18.50 20.07
N SER A 336 14.95 19.28 20.15
CA SER A 336 14.16 19.77 19.01
C SER A 336 14.49 21.24 18.76
N ALA A 337 14.74 21.66 17.51
CA ALA A 337 15.01 23.07 17.21
C ALA A 337 14.57 23.54 15.82
N VAL A 338 14.29 24.84 15.72
CA VAL A 338 13.94 25.57 14.49
C VAL A 338 14.74 26.88 14.41
N GLY A 339 15.02 27.37 13.20
CA GLY A 339 15.88 28.55 12.96
C GLY A 339 17.34 28.21 12.64
N LEU A 340 17.82 27.00 12.95
CA LEU A 340 19.13 26.48 12.50
C LEU A 340 19.10 26.16 10.98
N SER A 341 19.04 27.21 10.16
CA SER A 341 18.93 27.21 8.68
C SER A 341 17.67 26.55 8.08
N HIS A 342 16.64 26.28 8.88
CA HIS A 342 15.41 25.59 8.45
C HIS A 342 14.15 26.16 9.12
N GLU A 343 13.02 26.08 8.40
CA GLU A 343 11.73 26.67 8.78
C GLU A 343 10.89 25.77 9.71
N ASN A 344 11.16 24.46 9.77
CA ASN A 344 10.43 23.49 10.61
C ASN A 344 11.30 22.96 11.77
N PHE A 345 10.64 22.53 12.85
CA PHE A 345 11.30 21.85 13.98
C PHE A 345 11.85 20.49 13.57
N GLU A 346 13.16 20.31 13.79
CA GLU A 346 13.91 19.10 13.49
C GLU A 346 14.80 18.71 14.68
N LEU A 347 15.30 17.48 14.70
CA LEU A 347 16.12 16.97 15.80
C LEU A 347 17.61 17.32 15.64
N TYR A 348 18.26 17.68 16.75
CA TYR A 348 19.69 18.02 16.84
C TYR A 348 20.33 17.38 18.08
N ILE A 349 21.64 17.11 18.02
CA ILE A 349 22.47 16.72 19.17
C ILE A 349 23.57 17.73 19.44
N VAL A 350 23.97 17.86 20.70
CA VAL A 350 25.12 18.68 21.15
C VAL A 350 25.72 18.05 22.42
N ASP A 351 26.99 18.30 22.71
CA ASP A 351 27.62 17.86 23.96
C ASP A 351 26.94 18.51 25.19
N THR A 352 27.16 17.94 26.38
CA THR A 352 26.48 18.40 27.60
C THR A 352 26.90 19.78 28.14
N LEU A 353 27.95 20.39 27.59
CA LEU A 353 28.41 21.73 28.00
C LEU A 353 28.00 22.81 26.98
N GLY A 354 27.79 22.43 25.71
CA GLY A 354 27.59 23.36 24.60
C GLY A 354 28.92 23.82 23.97
N ASP A 355 30.01 23.08 24.18
CA ASP A 355 31.35 23.43 23.67
C ASP A 355 31.48 23.18 22.14
N GLN A 356 30.55 22.42 21.53
CA GLN A 356 30.53 22.08 20.11
C GLN A 356 29.29 22.63 19.40
N PRO A 357 29.35 22.93 18.08
CA PRO A 357 28.16 23.32 17.32
C PRO A 357 27.15 22.15 17.23
N PRO A 358 25.83 22.40 17.37
CA PRO A 358 24.82 21.36 17.25
C PRO A 358 24.83 20.65 15.88
N VAL A 359 24.67 19.32 15.92
CA VAL A 359 24.66 18.44 14.76
C VAL A 359 23.23 17.98 14.47
N ARG A 360 22.73 18.22 13.25
CA ARG A 360 21.38 17.82 12.83
C ARG A 360 21.26 16.29 12.70
N VAL A 361 20.09 15.76 13.07
CA VAL A 361 19.78 14.32 13.12
C VAL A 361 18.76 13.90 12.06
N THR A 362 17.60 14.56 12.03
CA THR A 362 16.56 14.35 11.00
C THR A 362 16.86 15.22 9.77
N HIS A 363 16.26 14.90 8.61
CA HIS A 363 16.51 15.65 7.37
C HIS A 363 15.22 15.86 6.55
N SER A 364 14.09 16.02 7.25
CA SER A 364 12.75 16.11 6.68
C SER A 364 12.30 17.55 6.45
N SER A 365 11.16 17.69 5.77
CA SER A 365 10.38 18.92 5.62
C SER A 365 9.15 18.92 6.54
N GLU A 366 9.23 18.21 7.67
CA GLU A 366 8.09 17.85 8.53
C GLU A 366 8.45 18.14 9.99
N PHE A 367 7.46 18.22 10.88
CA PHE A 367 7.73 18.36 12.31
C PHE A 367 8.37 17.08 12.86
N ASN A 368 9.53 17.21 13.52
CA ASN A 368 10.14 16.18 14.34
C ASN A 368 10.57 16.77 15.68
N GLY A 369 10.03 16.25 16.78
CA GLY A 369 10.32 16.74 18.12
C GLY A 369 10.04 15.73 19.22
N LEU A 370 10.18 16.16 20.47
CA LEU A 370 9.98 15.34 21.67
C LEU A 370 10.83 14.04 21.67
N PRO A 371 12.16 14.12 21.45
CA PRO A 371 13.04 12.95 21.38
C PRO A 371 13.35 12.35 22.76
N ALA A 372 13.47 11.02 22.84
CA ALA A 372 14.01 10.32 24.01
C ALA A 372 14.83 9.09 23.59
N PHE A 373 15.99 8.89 24.23
CA PHE A 373 16.83 7.72 24.02
C PHE A 373 16.36 6.52 24.84
N SER A 374 16.55 5.30 24.31
CA SER A 374 16.43 4.09 25.11
C SER A 374 17.58 3.99 26.14
N PRO A 375 17.39 3.34 27.30
CA PRO A 375 18.42 3.22 28.34
C PRO A 375 19.77 2.60 27.92
N SER A 376 19.84 1.86 26.81
CA SER A 376 21.12 1.37 26.27
C SER A 376 21.91 2.44 25.51
N GLY A 377 21.22 3.43 24.93
CA GLY A 377 21.76 4.40 23.99
C GLY A 377 21.82 3.89 22.56
N GLU A 378 21.10 2.82 22.23
CA GLU A 378 21.13 2.17 20.91
C GLU A 378 19.88 2.45 20.07
N GLU A 379 18.87 3.11 20.65
CA GLU A 379 17.61 3.46 19.97
C GLU A 379 17.11 4.85 20.35
N LEU A 380 16.32 5.44 19.47
CA LEU A 380 15.61 6.71 19.68
C LEU A 380 14.11 6.52 19.44
N VAL A 381 13.28 7.12 20.30
CA VAL A 381 11.86 7.39 20.05
C VAL A 381 11.65 8.91 19.92
N TRP A 382 10.75 9.35 19.03
CA TRP A 382 10.36 10.74 18.90
C TRP A 382 8.94 10.89 18.36
N THR A 383 8.42 12.12 18.34
CA THR A 383 7.11 12.48 17.77
C THR A 383 7.29 13.14 16.41
N ARG A 384 6.50 12.74 15.41
CA ARG A 384 6.54 13.27 14.04
C ARG A 384 5.12 13.56 13.54
N ALA A 385 4.94 14.62 12.75
CA ALA A 385 3.66 14.96 12.12
C ALA A 385 3.82 15.18 10.60
N LEU A 386 3.03 14.46 9.81
CA LEU A 386 3.17 14.37 8.34
C LEU A 386 2.40 15.50 7.64
N ALA A 387 2.99 16.70 7.61
CA ALA A 387 2.39 17.94 7.08
C ALA A 387 1.14 18.43 7.86
N GLU A 388 0.67 19.64 7.50
CA GLU A 388 -0.32 20.49 8.23
C GLU A 388 -1.64 19.81 8.69
N LYS A 389 -1.97 18.62 8.20
CA LYS A 389 -3.26 17.94 8.49
C LYS A 389 -3.14 16.54 9.05
N SER A 390 -1.93 15.99 9.19
CA SER A 390 -1.74 14.66 9.80
C SER A 390 -1.49 14.81 11.30
N PRO A 391 -2.14 14.02 12.16
CA PRO A 391 -1.91 14.07 13.59
C PRO A 391 -0.47 13.65 13.96
N PRO A 392 0.09 14.16 15.06
CA PRO A 392 1.37 13.71 15.57
C PRO A 392 1.29 12.24 16.02
N GLN A 393 2.27 11.44 15.63
CA GLN A 393 2.41 10.04 15.99
C GLN A 393 3.85 9.71 16.43
N LEU A 394 4.02 8.60 17.13
CA LEU A 394 5.32 8.14 17.61
C LEU A 394 6.10 7.39 16.53
N PHE A 395 7.41 7.64 16.46
CA PHE A 395 8.35 6.96 15.58
C PHE A 395 9.55 6.44 16.37
N ARG A 396 10.13 5.32 15.92
CA ARG A 396 11.30 4.66 16.52
C ARG A 396 12.34 4.33 15.45
N ALA A 397 13.62 4.39 15.83
CA ALA A 397 14.76 4.07 14.98
C ALA A 397 15.96 3.58 15.82
N GLU A 398 16.87 2.86 15.16
CA GLU A 398 18.20 2.54 15.67
C GLU A 398 19.06 3.81 15.75
N TRP A 399 19.93 3.92 16.76
CA TRP A 399 20.81 5.07 16.98
C TRP A 399 22.30 4.74 16.80
N ASN A 400 23.01 5.59 16.07
CA ASN A 400 24.43 5.44 15.76
C ASN A 400 25.33 6.25 16.72
N ASP A 401 25.44 5.85 18.00
CA ASP A 401 26.30 6.50 19.02
C ASP A 401 27.76 6.67 18.54
N ALA A 402 28.29 5.71 17.78
CA ALA A 402 29.64 5.78 17.23
C ALA A 402 29.83 6.92 16.21
N LEU A 403 28.80 7.21 15.39
CA LEU A 403 28.79 8.37 14.50
C LEU A 403 28.51 9.67 15.27
N ALA A 404 27.57 9.66 16.22
CA ALA A 404 27.22 10.81 17.05
C ALA A 404 28.46 11.35 17.79
N ARG A 405 29.20 10.48 18.49
CA ARG A 405 30.47 10.82 19.15
C ARG A 405 31.47 11.44 18.19
N ARG A 406 31.64 10.86 17.00
CA ARG A 406 32.58 11.35 15.99
C ARG A 406 32.22 12.74 15.48
N LEU A 407 30.93 13.05 15.33
CA LEU A 407 30.47 14.37 14.89
C LEU A 407 30.55 15.42 16.01
N LEU A 408 30.44 15.01 17.27
CA LEU A 408 30.59 15.86 18.47
C LEU A 408 32.02 15.86 19.06
N ASN A 409 33.02 15.33 18.36
CA ASN A 409 34.43 15.21 18.82
C ASN A 409 34.62 14.49 20.19
N LEU A 410 33.65 13.66 20.61
CA LEU A 410 33.66 12.93 21.88
C LEU A 410 34.52 11.65 21.82
N PRO A 411 35.07 11.19 22.96
CA PRO A 411 35.86 9.97 23.02
C PRO A 411 35.05 8.73 22.63
N ALA A 412 35.70 7.80 21.91
CA ALA A 412 35.11 6.53 21.53
C ALA A 412 34.92 5.62 22.76
N ARG A 413 33.72 5.02 22.87
CA ARG A 413 33.33 4.16 23.99
C ARG A 413 34.00 2.79 23.90
N SER A 414 34.74 2.40 24.92
CA SER A 414 35.45 1.10 24.98
C SER A 414 34.50 -0.04 25.39
N GLY A 415 34.00 -0.82 24.42
CA GLY A 415 33.15 -2.00 24.67
C GLY A 415 33.26 -3.03 23.53
N PRO A 416 33.03 -4.33 23.78
CA PRO A 416 33.26 -5.38 22.79
C PRO A 416 32.10 -5.52 21.79
N SER A 417 32.42 -5.60 20.50
CA SER A 417 31.52 -6.07 19.45
C SER A 417 32.09 -7.34 18.82
N ALA A 418 31.27 -8.37 18.63
CA ALA A 418 31.67 -9.66 18.08
C ALA A 418 30.60 -10.19 17.12
N ILE A 419 30.94 -10.26 15.83
CA ILE A 419 30.06 -10.73 14.75
C ILE A 419 30.59 -12.06 14.20
N ARG A 420 29.77 -13.11 14.13
CA ARG A 420 29.83 -14.09 13.01
C ARG A 420 28.58 -14.96 12.86
N ALA A 421 28.51 -15.65 11.71
CA ALA A 421 27.29 -16.17 11.11
C ALA A 421 27.22 -17.72 11.00
N LEU A 422 26.13 -18.18 10.38
CA LEU A 422 25.54 -19.53 10.33
C LEU A 422 26.26 -20.58 9.44
N PRO A 423 25.96 -21.88 9.66
CA PRO A 423 25.82 -22.90 8.62
C PRO A 423 24.34 -23.16 8.24
N LEU A 424 24.09 -23.83 7.10
CA LEU A 424 22.76 -24.20 6.59
C LEU A 424 22.37 -25.65 6.93
N PRO A 425 21.06 -25.96 6.96
CA PRO A 425 20.54 -27.29 6.62
C PRO A 425 19.43 -27.25 5.54
N LEU A 426 18.89 -28.43 5.19
CA LEU A 426 17.73 -28.60 4.29
C LEU A 426 16.37 -28.51 5.03
N ASP A 427 16.39 -28.23 6.33
CA ASP A 427 15.19 -27.96 7.11
C ASP A 427 14.52 -26.65 6.67
N LEU A 428 13.25 -26.49 7.08
CA LEU A 428 12.57 -25.19 7.11
C LEU A 428 12.55 -24.72 8.57
N ASP A 429 12.64 -23.42 8.84
CA ASP A 429 12.44 -22.92 10.21
C ASP A 429 10.94 -23.04 10.57
N PRO A 430 10.57 -23.39 11.81
CA PRO A 430 9.17 -23.37 12.22
C PRO A 430 8.59 -21.95 12.40
N LYS A 431 9.41 -20.91 12.22
CA LYS A 431 9.00 -19.51 12.02
C LYS A 431 9.09 -19.15 10.54
N ILE A 432 8.40 -18.08 10.16
CA ILE A 432 8.53 -17.43 8.85
C ILE A 432 9.99 -16.98 8.64
N ASP A 433 10.64 -17.43 7.57
CA ASP A 433 12.04 -17.09 7.25
C ASP A 433 12.23 -16.72 5.76
N ALA A 434 12.97 -15.64 5.48
CA ALA A 434 13.25 -15.15 4.13
C ALA A 434 13.82 -16.21 3.16
N LYS A 435 14.54 -17.23 3.65
CA LYS A 435 15.09 -18.33 2.84
C LYS A 435 14.00 -19.34 2.45
N ASP A 436 12.99 -19.52 3.29
CA ASP A 436 11.94 -20.51 3.09
C ASP A 436 10.81 -19.94 2.24
N LEU A 437 10.47 -18.67 2.47
CA LEU A 437 9.79 -17.81 1.48
C LEU A 437 10.47 -17.89 0.10
N ARG A 438 11.81 -17.79 0.04
CA ARG A 438 12.55 -17.91 -1.22
C ARG A 438 12.48 -19.30 -1.86
N LYS A 439 12.55 -20.39 -1.07
CA LYS A 439 12.31 -21.76 -1.56
C LYS A 439 10.91 -21.90 -2.16
N HIS A 440 9.89 -21.28 -1.56
CA HIS A 440 8.51 -21.28 -2.06
C HIS A 440 8.36 -20.48 -3.36
N VAL A 441 8.86 -19.23 -3.42
CA VAL A 441 8.84 -18.42 -4.65
C VAL A 441 9.59 -19.10 -5.79
N GLU A 442 10.82 -19.59 -5.57
CA GLU A 442 11.59 -20.28 -6.61
C GLU A 442 10.92 -21.57 -7.10
N SER A 443 10.16 -22.27 -6.25
CA SER A 443 9.36 -23.43 -6.65
C SER A 443 8.18 -23.02 -7.54
N LEU A 444 7.42 -22.01 -7.10
CA LEU A 444 6.18 -21.56 -7.75
C LEU A 444 6.43 -20.81 -9.05
N ALA A 445 7.45 -19.96 -9.11
CA ALA A 445 7.86 -19.22 -10.31
C ALA A 445 8.84 -20.01 -11.21
N SER A 446 9.08 -21.30 -10.93
CA SER A 446 9.96 -22.13 -11.76
C SER A 446 9.38 -22.35 -13.17
N PRO A 447 10.21 -22.51 -14.21
CA PRO A 447 9.74 -22.81 -15.57
C PRO A 447 8.89 -24.08 -15.69
N VAL A 448 9.00 -25.01 -14.75
CA VAL A 448 8.19 -26.24 -14.65
C VAL A 448 6.72 -25.94 -14.38
N THR A 449 6.40 -24.75 -13.86
CA THR A 449 5.02 -24.28 -13.67
C THR A 449 4.45 -23.51 -14.88
N GLU A 450 5.20 -23.35 -15.97
CA GLU A 450 4.75 -22.77 -17.24
C GLU A 450 4.11 -21.36 -17.14
N GLY A 451 4.29 -20.66 -16.00
CA GLY A 451 3.64 -19.38 -15.69
C GLY A 451 2.19 -19.50 -15.19
N ARG A 452 1.78 -20.69 -14.72
CA ARG A 452 0.60 -20.97 -13.89
C ARG A 452 -0.79 -20.54 -14.40
N LEU A 453 -0.95 -20.16 -15.66
CA LEU A 453 -2.26 -19.74 -16.20
C LEU A 453 -3.39 -20.72 -15.91
N THR A 454 -4.54 -20.19 -15.49
CA THR A 454 -5.68 -20.99 -15.04
C THR A 454 -6.10 -22.05 -16.06
N GLY A 455 -6.34 -23.27 -15.57
CA GLY A 455 -6.64 -24.47 -16.36
C GLY A 455 -5.44 -25.13 -17.06
N THR A 456 -4.20 -24.65 -16.91
CA THR A 456 -3.01 -25.26 -17.54
C THR A 456 -2.41 -26.44 -16.75
N ALA A 457 -1.44 -27.14 -17.35
CA ALA A 457 -0.64 -28.14 -16.64
C ALA A 457 0.23 -27.48 -15.56
N GLY A 458 0.83 -26.33 -15.87
CA GLY A 458 1.54 -25.47 -14.93
C GLY A 458 0.76 -25.11 -13.65
N GLU A 459 -0.47 -24.61 -13.79
CA GLU A 459 -1.38 -24.36 -12.65
C GLU A 459 -1.63 -25.64 -11.84
N ARG A 460 -1.91 -26.77 -12.52
CA ARG A 460 -2.11 -28.07 -11.85
C ARG A 460 -0.88 -28.53 -11.06
N ILE A 461 0.33 -28.16 -11.46
CA ILE A 461 1.57 -28.43 -10.71
C ILE A 461 1.63 -27.54 -9.46
N ALA A 462 1.40 -26.23 -9.60
CA ALA A 462 1.44 -25.26 -8.50
C ALA A 462 0.35 -25.50 -7.44
N THR A 463 -0.91 -25.70 -7.86
CA THR A 463 -2.02 -26.08 -6.96
C THR A 463 -1.73 -27.40 -6.22
N SER A 464 -1.11 -28.37 -6.90
CA SER A 464 -0.69 -29.63 -6.26
C SER A 464 0.54 -29.49 -5.37
N TYR A 465 1.34 -28.42 -5.49
CA TYR A 465 2.40 -28.07 -4.54
C TYR A 465 1.77 -27.53 -3.24
N VAL A 466 0.92 -26.49 -3.33
CA VAL A 466 0.21 -25.91 -2.18
C VAL A 466 -0.56 -26.98 -1.39
N ALA A 467 -1.34 -27.83 -2.05
CA ALA A 467 -2.10 -28.90 -1.41
C ALA A 467 -1.24 -30.00 -0.76
N ARG A 468 0.03 -30.16 -1.17
CA ARG A 468 0.98 -31.06 -0.48
C ARG A 468 1.61 -30.38 0.72
N THR A 469 1.87 -29.07 0.65
CA THR A 469 2.36 -28.29 1.79
C THR A 469 1.30 -28.22 2.90
N PHE A 470 0.05 -27.83 2.60
CA PHE A 470 -1.05 -27.85 3.59
C PHE A 470 -1.21 -29.22 4.27
N ARG A 471 -1.15 -30.33 3.51
CA ARG A 471 -1.19 -31.68 4.09
C ARG A 471 0.03 -32.01 4.96
N LYS A 472 1.24 -31.60 4.56
CA LYS A 472 2.46 -31.77 5.39
C LYS A 472 2.36 -30.99 6.71
N LEU A 473 1.70 -29.83 6.67
CA LEU A 473 1.46 -28.95 7.81
C LEU A 473 0.24 -29.37 8.67
N GLY A 474 -0.45 -30.46 8.35
CA GLY A 474 -1.57 -30.96 9.14
C GLY A 474 -2.87 -30.14 9.04
N LEU A 475 -3.00 -29.26 8.04
CA LEU A 475 -4.26 -28.58 7.75
C LEU A 475 -5.26 -29.58 7.17
N GLU A 476 -6.51 -29.51 7.61
CA GLU A 476 -7.60 -30.31 7.06
C GLU A 476 -8.03 -29.80 5.67
N PRO A 477 -8.52 -30.68 4.77
CA PRO A 477 -8.98 -30.29 3.44
C PRO A 477 -10.33 -29.54 3.50
N ALA A 478 -10.42 -28.39 2.83
CA ALA A 478 -11.60 -27.51 2.88
C ALA A 478 -12.19 -27.15 1.50
N GLY A 479 -11.94 -27.98 0.48
CA GLY A 479 -12.56 -27.93 -0.84
C GLY A 479 -13.52 -29.12 -1.11
N ASP A 480 -13.78 -29.38 -2.38
CA ASP A 480 -14.78 -30.33 -2.85
C ASP A 480 -14.53 -31.75 -2.31
N ASN A 481 -15.60 -32.39 -1.83
CA ASN A 481 -15.63 -33.80 -1.41
C ASN A 481 -14.55 -34.19 -0.37
N GLY A 482 -14.13 -33.27 0.50
CA GLY A 482 -13.06 -33.51 1.48
C GLY A 482 -11.67 -33.55 0.87
N SER A 483 -11.46 -32.86 -0.26
CA SER A 483 -10.16 -32.60 -0.85
C SER A 483 -9.72 -31.15 -0.58
N TYR A 484 -8.44 -30.83 -0.80
CA TYR A 484 -7.98 -29.43 -0.74
C TYR A 484 -8.40 -28.61 -1.97
N PHE A 485 -9.12 -29.19 -2.94
CA PHE A 485 -9.37 -28.54 -4.22
C PHE A 485 -10.84 -28.18 -4.37
N GLN A 486 -11.13 -26.93 -4.76
CA GLN A 486 -12.45 -26.54 -5.25
C GLN A 486 -12.33 -26.21 -6.74
N SER A 487 -13.14 -26.85 -7.58
CA SER A 487 -13.05 -26.76 -9.04
C SER A 487 -14.25 -26.05 -9.67
N PHE A 488 -13.97 -25.13 -10.61
CA PHE A 488 -14.97 -24.33 -11.30
C PHE A 488 -14.74 -24.31 -12.81
N GLY A 489 -15.83 -24.25 -13.59
CA GLY A 489 -15.76 -24.14 -15.04
C GLY A 489 -15.65 -22.68 -15.49
N PHE A 490 -14.82 -22.41 -16.50
CA PHE A 490 -14.70 -21.08 -17.13
C PHE A 490 -14.41 -21.21 -18.63
N THR A 491 -14.54 -20.12 -19.38
CA THR A 491 -14.17 -20.06 -20.80
C THR A 491 -12.76 -19.48 -20.94
N ALA A 492 -11.86 -20.22 -21.57
CA ALA A 492 -10.44 -19.90 -21.67
C ALA A 492 -10.01 -19.41 -23.08
N GLY A 493 -10.95 -19.27 -24.00
CA GLY A 493 -10.71 -18.93 -25.40
C GLY A 493 -11.94 -19.13 -26.27
N VAL A 494 -11.85 -18.70 -27.52
CA VAL A 494 -12.83 -18.96 -28.58
C VAL A 494 -12.07 -19.42 -29.83
N SER A 495 -12.51 -20.53 -30.44
CA SER A 495 -12.09 -20.99 -31.77
C SER A 495 -13.21 -20.80 -32.81
N LEU A 496 -12.85 -20.91 -34.08
CA LEU A 496 -13.83 -21.05 -35.16
C LEU A 496 -14.42 -22.46 -35.11
N GLY A 497 -15.74 -22.58 -35.19
CA GLY A 497 -16.41 -23.84 -35.52
C GLY A 497 -16.23 -24.25 -36.98
N LEU A 498 -16.70 -25.44 -37.33
CA LEU A 498 -16.49 -26.04 -38.66
C LEU A 498 -17.43 -25.48 -39.73
N ASP A 499 -18.62 -25.00 -39.37
CA ASP A 499 -19.64 -24.53 -40.32
C ASP A 499 -19.55 -23.02 -40.64
N ASN A 500 -18.38 -22.40 -40.39
CA ASN A 500 -18.12 -21.01 -40.76
C ASN A 500 -18.07 -20.83 -42.29
N GLN A 501 -19.05 -20.13 -42.85
CA GLN A 501 -19.25 -19.94 -44.28
C GLN A 501 -19.57 -18.47 -44.61
N LEU A 502 -19.12 -18.00 -45.78
CA LEU A 502 -19.41 -16.67 -46.31
C LEU A 502 -19.59 -16.77 -47.82
N GLU A 503 -20.73 -16.32 -48.35
CA GLU A 503 -21.01 -16.31 -49.78
C GLU A 503 -21.41 -14.92 -50.29
N LEU A 504 -20.76 -14.50 -51.38
CA LEU A 504 -21.00 -13.23 -52.07
C LEU A 504 -21.80 -13.46 -53.36
N PHE A 505 -22.94 -12.79 -53.50
CA PHE A 505 -23.81 -12.85 -54.67
C PHE A 505 -23.78 -11.49 -55.39
N ILE A 506 -23.62 -11.52 -56.71
CA ILE A 506 -23.52 -10.32 -57.56
C ILE A 506 -24.56 -10.42 -58.69
N SER A 507 -25.26 -9.31 -58.95
CA SER A 507 -26.22 -9.13 -60.06
C SER A 507 -27.24 -10.26 -60.19
N ASP A 508 -27.97 -10.53 -59.11
CA ASP A 508 -29.00 -11.58 -58.99
C ASP A 508 -28.53 -13.01 -59.34
N SER A 509 -27.22 -13.29 -59.23
CA SER A 509 -26.70 -14.66 -59.30
C SER A 509 -27.35 -15.54 -58.24
N SER A 510 -27.92 -16.67 -58.64
CA SER A 510 -28.41 -17.73 -57.75
C SER A 510 -27.29 -18.66 -57.24
N ILE A 511 -26.04 -18.43 -57.66
CA ILE A 511 -24.84 -19.12 -57.18
C ILE A 511 -24.00 -18.12 -56.40
N GLY A 512 -23.76 -18.41 -55.12
CA GLY A 512 -22.86 -17.66 -54.26
C GLY A 512 -21.41 -17.93 -54.62
N LEU A 513 -20.55 -16.91 -54.48
CA LEU A 513 -19.09 -17.05 -54.53
C LEU A 513 -18.60 -17.31 -53.10
N PRO A 514 -18.11 -18.52 -52.77
CA PRO A 514 -17.67 -18.85 -51.42
C PRO A 514 -16.32 -18.21 -51.10
N HIS A 515 -16.18 -17.73 -49.87
CA HIS A 515 -14.98 -17.05 -49.37
C HIS A 515 -14.33 -17.81 -48.20
N GLN A 516 -13.00 -17.93 -48.24
CA GLN A 516 -12.26 -18.80 -47.33
C GLN A 516 -11.99 -18.09 -45.99
N VAL A 517 -12.43 -18.71 -44.88
CA VAL A 517 -12.14 -18.21 -43.53
C VAL A 517 -10.64 -18.25 -43.23
N ASP A 518 -10.16 -17.34 -42.39
CA ASP A 518 -8.75 -17.03 -42.13
C ASP A 518 -7.95 -16.49 -43.34
N THR A 519 -8.56 -16.41 -44.54
CA THR A 519 -7.92 -15.93 -45.78
C THR A 519 -8.61 -14.68 -46.33
N ASP A 520 -9.88 -14.78 -46.71
CA ASP A 520 -10.71 -13.65 -47.17
C ASP A 520 -11.40 -12.93 -45.98
N TRP A 521 -11.76 -13.68 -44.93
CA TRP A 521 -12.60 -13.18 -43.83
C TRP A 521 -12.39 -13.95 -42.51
N ARG A 522 -12.91 -13.41 -41.40
CA ARG A 522 -12.96 -14.07 -40.08
C ARG A 522 -14.02 -13.42 -39.18
N PRO A 523 -14.84 -14.16 -38.41
CA PRO A 523 -15.73 -13.58 -37.41
C PRO A 523 -14.99 -12.98 -36.21
N PHE A 524 -15.58 -11.99 -35.55
CA PHE A 524 -15.11 -11.52 -34.25
C PHE A 524 -15.63 -12.43 -33.12
N ALA A 525 -14.87 -12.59 -32.03
CA ALA A 525 -15.25 -13.45 -30.90
C ALA A 525 -16.53 -13.00 -30.14
N PHE A 526 -17.04 -11.80 -30.44
CA PHE A 526 -18.31 -11.27 -29.93
C PHE A 526 -19.45 -11.27 -30.98
N SER A 527 -19.22 -11.82 -32.18
CA SER A 527 -20.24 -11.91 -33.23
C SER A 527 -21.45 -12.71 -32.77
N ARG A 528 -22.65 -12.33 -33.22
CA ARG A 528 -23.80 -13.24 -33.19
C ARG A 528 -23.49 -14.48 -34.03
N GLU A 529 -23.76 -15.65 -33.45
CA GLU A 529 -23.64 -16.97 -34.06
C GLU A 529 -24.89 -17.35 -34.87
N GLY A 530 -24.77 -18.37 -35.71
CA GLY A 530 -25.77 -18.82 -36.67
C GLY A 530 -25.76 -18.03 -37.99
N THR A 531 -26.70 -18.37 -38.88
CA THR A 531 -26.76 -17.85 -40.25
C THR A 531 -27.39 -16.45 -40.34
N VAL A 532 -26.91 -15.65 -41.29
CA VAL A 532 -27.56 -14.49 -41.90
C VAL A 532 -27.84 -14.85 -43.36
N GLU A 533 -29.12 -14.87 -43.73
CA GLU A 533 -29.57 -15.11 -45.12
C GLU A 533 -29.04 -14.06 -46.11
N PRO A 534 -28.96 -14.37 -47.43
CA PRO A 534 -28.51 -13.43 -48.46
C PRO A 534 -29.26 -12.09 -48.38
N THR A 535 -28.55 -11.04 -47.96
CA THR A 535 -29.11 -9.69 -47.77
C THR A 535 -28.17 -8.61 -48.31
N GLN A 536 -28.74 -7.47 -48.73
CA GLN A 536 -27.99 -6.39 -49.39
C GLN A 536 -26.91 -5.75 -48.49
N VAL A 537 -25.90 -5.16 -49.12
CA VAL A 537 -24.80 -4.44 -48.42
C VAL A 537 -24.97 -2.92 -48.55
N VAL A 538 -24.73 -2.19 -47.47
CA VAL A 538 -24.66 -0.72 -47.42
C VAL A 538 -23.28 -0.30 -46.95
N TYR A 539 -22.56 0.53 -47.71
CA TYR A 539 -21.32 1.16 -47.23
C TYR A 539 -21.65 2.36 -46.33
N ALA A 540 -21.03 2.45 -45.16
CA ALA A 540 -21.26 3.49 -44.16
C ALA A 540 -19.95 4.02 -43.57
N GLY A 541 -18.98 4.39 -44.41
CA GLY A 541 -17.76 5.10 -43.99
C GLY A 541 -16.94 4.36 -42.93
N TYR A 542 -16.76 5.00 -41.77
CA TYR A 542 -16.16 4.37 -40.59
C TYR A 542 -17.20 3.75 -39.65
N GLY A 543 -18.50 3.85 -39.88
CA GLY A 543 -19.55 3.37 -38.97
C GLY A 543 -19.57 4.06 -37.61
N ILE A 544 -19.08 5.30 -37.52
CA ILE A 544 -18.99 6.09 -36.30
C ILE A 544 -20.25 6.95 -36.12
N LYS A 545 -20.80 6.95 -34.90
CA LYS A 545 -21.85 7.87 -34.46
C LYS A 545 -21.42 8.53 -33.15
N ALA A 546 -20.96 9.78 -33.24
CA ALA A 546 -20.34 10.53 -32.15
C ALA A 546 -21.05 11.89 -31.96
N PRO A 547 -21.49 12.24 -30.74
CA PRO A 547 -22.09 13.54 -30.46
C PRO A 547 -21.04 14.65 -30.47
N GLY A 548 -21.40 15.81 -31.02
CA GLY A 548 -20.53 16.99 -31.03
C GLY A 548 -20.24 17.53 -29.63
N ASN A 549 -19.18 18.34 -29.52
CA ASN A 549 -18.77 19.01 -28.29
C ASN A 549 -18.49 20.51 -28.57
N SER A 550 -17.88 21.21 -27.62
CA SER A 550 -17.56 22.64 -27.72
C SER A 550 -16.71 23.02 -28.94
N ASP A 551 -15.85 22.10 -29.38
CA ASP A 551 -14.77 22.37 -30.33
C ASP A 551 -14.89 21.53 -31.61
N GLN A 552 -15.84 20.59 -31.67
CA GLN A 552 -15.95 19.55 -32.70
C GLN A 552 -17.41 19.25 -33.04
N ARG A 553 -17.68 19.05 -34.34
CA ARG A 553 -19.02 18.68 -34.83
C ARG A 553 -19.38 17.24 -34.46
N ALA A 554 -20.67 16.94 -34.44
CA ALA A 554 -21.14 15.57 -34.43
C ALA A 554 -20.74 14.85 -35.73
N ILE A 555 -20.55 13.54 -35.64
CA ILE A 555 -20.34 12.63 -36.78
C ILE A 555 -21.42 11.56 -36.70
N ASP A 556 -22.07 11.25 -37.82
CA ASP A 556 -23.04 10.17 -37.94
C ASP A 556 -22.92 9.55 -39.33
N ASP A 557 -22.07 8.53 -39.46
CA ASP A 557 -21.83 7.83 -40.73
C ASP A 557 -23.09 7.10 -41.26
N TYR A 558 -24.19 7.10 -40.50
CA TYR A 558 -25.49 6.54 -40.85
C TYR A 558 -26.54 7.61 -41.23
N ASP A 559 -26.19 8.90 -41.25
CA ASP A 559 -27.18 9.94 -41.61
C ASP A 559 -27.71 9.75 -43.04
N GLY A 560 -29.04 9.80 -43.18
CA GLY A 560 -29.75 9.47 -44.42
C GLY A 560 -29.71 8.00 -44.87
N LEU A 561 -29.09 7.06 -44.12
CA LEU A 561 -28.92 5.67 -44.54
C LEU A 561 -29.98 4.73 -43.96
N ASP A 562 -30.66 3.98 -44.84
CA ASP A 562 -31.43 2.81 -44.45
C ASP A 562 -30.53 1.56 -44.42
N VAL A 563 -30.15 1.12 -43.22
CA VAL A 563 -29.42 -0.15 -43.00
C VAL A 563 -30.34 -1.28 -42.50
N THR A 564 -31.65 -1.04 -42.43
CA THR A 564 -32.62 -1.97 -41.85
C THR A 564 -32.63 -3.30 -42.59
N GLY A 565 -32.33 -4.40 -41.89
CA GLY A 565 -32.32 -5.73 -42.51
C GLY A 565 -31.10 -6.04 -43.39
N ARG A 566 -30.11 -5.13 -43.47
CA ARG A 566 -28.95 -5.22 -44.40
C ARG A 566 -27.63 -5.50 -43.68
N TRP A 567 -26.60 -5.85 -44.44
CA TRP A 567 -25.20 -5.79 -44.00
C TRP A 567 -24.67 -4.35 -44.11
N VAL A 568 -23.85 -3.93 -43.15
CA VAL A 568 -23.15 -2.63 -43.18
C VAL A 568 -21.66 -2.85 -43.40
N LEU A 569 -21.04 -2.13 -44.32
CA LEU A 569 -19.62 -2.19 -44.66
C LEU A 569 -18.89 -0.93 -44.16
N ILE A 570 -17.90 -1.12 -43.28
CA ILE A 570 -17.19 -0.05 -42.58
C ILE A 570 -15.68 -0.26 -42.54
N PHE A 571 -14.94 0.85 -42.39
CA PHE A 571 -13.52 0.79 -42.04
C PHE A 571 -13.28 0.51 -40.55
N ARG A 572 -12.26 -0.32 -40.29
CA ARG A 572 -11.60 -0.51 -38.98
C ARG A 572 -10.97 0.83 -38.54
N TYR A 573 -10.85 1.06 -37.23
CA TYR A 573 -10.29 2.29 -36.66
C TYR A 573 -11.12 3.55 -36.93
N MET A 574 -10.50 4.67 -37.34
CA MET A 574 -11.09 5.99 -37.51
C MET A 574 -10.31 6.75 -38.60
N PRO A 575 -10.80 7.91 -39.11
CA PRO A 575 -10.08 8.72 -40.09
C PRO A 575 -8.60 8.96 -39.71
N GLU A 576 -7.69 8.73 -40.66
CA GLU A 576 -6.24 8.70 -40.38
C GLU A 576 -5.67 10.11 -40.14
N ASP A 577 -6.08 11.12 -40.92
CA ASP A 577 -5.52 12.49 -40.89
C ASP A 577 -6.10 13.43 -39.80
N LEU A 578 -6.70 12.87 -38.74
CA LEU A 578 -7.31 13.65 -37.65
C LEU A 578 -6.32 14.48 -36.82
N SER A 579 -6.80 15.63 -36.34
CA SER A 579 -6.14 16.40 -35.28
C SER A 579 -6.00 15.57 -33.98
N PRO A 580 -5.04 15.87 -33.08
CA PRO A 580 -4.93 15.17 -31.80
C PRO A 580 -6.21 15.21 -30.95
N ALA A 581 -6.89 16.36 -30.91
CA ALA A 581 -8.14 16.54 -30.17
C ALA A 581 -9.29 15.75 -30.80
N SER A 582 -9.40 15.74 -32.14
CA SER A 582 -10.44 14.98 -32.86
C SER A 582 -10.23 13.48 -32.68
N ARG A 583 -8.99 13.02 -32.77
CA ARG A 583 -8.61 11.62 -32.50
C ARG A 583 -8.92 11.22 -31.05
N GLN A 584 -8.65 12.08 -30.07
CA GLN A 584 -8.96 11.82 -28.65
C GLN A 584 -10.46 11.69 -28.38
N HIS A 585 -11.30 12.49 -29.04
CA HIS A 585 -12.76 12.40 -28.93
C HIS A 585 -13.31 11.14 -29.62
N LEU A 586 -12.94 10.91 -30.88
CA LEU A 586 -13.47 9.78 -31.67
C LEU A 586 -12.97 8.41 -31.19
N HIS A 587 -11.88 8.34 -30.43
CA HIS A 587 -11.30 7.10 -29.90
C HIS A 587 -12.31 6.18 -29.19
N ARG A 588 -13.32 6.73 -28.49
CA ARG A 588 -14.34 5.93 -27.77
C ARG A 588 -15.34 5.29 -28.74
N PHE A 589 -15.93 6.12 -29.61
CA PHE A 589 -16.92 5.76 -30.61
C PHE A 589 -16.35 4.86 -31.73
N SER A 590 -15.02 4.85 -31.89
CA SER A 590 -14.31 4.05 -32.91
C SER A 590 -14.04 2.59 -32.50
N SER A 591 -14.39 2.17 -31.29
CA SER A 591 -14.20 0.78 -30.85
C SER A 591 -15.17 -0.17 -31.55
N LEU A 592 -14.71 -1.36 -31.95
CA LEU A 592 -15.49 -2.26 -32.82
C LEU A 592 -16.79 -2.76 -32.18
N ARG A 593 -16.82 -2.96 -30.86
CA ARG A 593 -18.07 -3.23 -30.13
C ARG A 593 -19.04 -2.05 -30.16
N HIS A 594 -18.56 -0.81 -30.07
CA HIS A 594 -19.42 0.37 -30.21
C HIS A 594 -20.01 0.45 -31.62
N LYS A 595 -19.21 0.23 -32.67
CA LYS A 595 -19.71 0.23 -34.05
C LYS A 595 -20.74 -0.89 -34.31
N ALA A 596 -20.53 -2.07 -33.74
CA ALA A 596 -21.50 -3.17 -33.79
C ALA A 596 -22.79 -2.83 -33.05
N MET A 597 -22.71 -2.23 -31.86
CA MET A 597 -23.87 -1.71 -31.11
C MET A 597 -24.66 -0.67 -31.92
N ILE A 598 -23.99 0.31 -32.53
CA ILE A 598 -24.66 1.32 -33.38
C ILE A 598 -25.30 0.67 -34.63
N ALA A 599 -24.62 -0.25 -35.31
CA ALA A 599 -25.18 -0.96 -36.46
C ALA A 599 -26.43 -1.79 -36.08
N ARG A 600 -26.37 -2.50 -34.94
CA ARG A 600 -27.50 -3.23 -34.35
C ARG A 600 -28.68 -2.30 -34.05
N ASP A 601 -28.41 -1.19 -33.37
CA ASP A 601 -29.44 -0.23 -32.93
C ASP A 601 -30.09 0.50 -34.12
N GLN A 602 -29.37 0.65 -35.23
CA GLN A 602 -29.90 1.14 -36.52
C GLN A 602 -30.60 0.03 -37.36
N GLY A 603 -30.72 -1.20 -36.85
CA GLY A 603 -31.50 -2.28 -37.46
C GLY A 603 -30.76 -3.19 -38.45
N ALA A 604 -29.43 -3.13 -38.52
CA ALA A 604 -28.63 -3.98 -39.41
C ALA A 604 -28.65 -5.47 -39.01
N LYS A 605 -28.48 -6.36 -40.00
CA LYS A 605 -28.37 -7.82 -39.80
C LYS A 605 -26.94 -8.30 -39.58
N GLY A 606 -25.96 -7.56 -40.11
CA GLY A 606 -24.56 -7.86 -39.93
C GLY A 606 -23.65 -6.66 -40.20
N LEU A 607 -22.40 -6.75 -39.75
CA LEU A 607 -21.38 -5.71 -39.88
C LEU A 607 -20.08 -6.30 -40.44
N LEU A 608 -19.59 -5.69 -41.52
CA LEU A 608 -18.38 -6.05 -42.27
C LEU A 608 -17.28 -5.02 -41.98
N VAL A 609 -16.12 -5.48 -41.52
CA VAL A 609 -15.01 -4.62 -41.11
C VAL A 609 -13.77 -4.87 -41.97
N MET A 610 -13.46 -3.94 -42.86
CA MET A 610 -12.24 -3.91 -43.70
C MET A 610 -11.18 -2.98 -43.08
N SER A 611 -9.90 -3.17 -43.37
CA SER A 611 -8.83 -2.38 -42.72
C SER A 611 -8.53 -1.05 -43.43
N GLY A 612 -8.63 -1.02 -44.76
CA GLY A 612 -8.42 0.17 -45.59
C GLY A 612 -7.01 0.25 -46.21
N PRO A 613 -6.86 0.40 -47.55
CA PRO A 613 -5.56 0.37 -48.25
C PRO A 613 -4.55 1.49 -47.93
N ALA A 614 -4.86 2.41 -47.00
CA ALA A 614 -3.94 3.38 -46.42
C ALA A 614 -3.52 3.04 -44.98
N SER A 615 -4.18 2.07 -44.34
CA SER A 615 -3.90 1.66 -42.96
C SER A 615 -2.53 1.01 -42.81
N ARG A 616 -1.95 1.13 -41.61
CA ARG A 616 -0.59 0.64 -41.28
C ARG A 616 -0.59 -0.67 -40.49
N VAL A 617 -1.68 -1.44 -40.57
CA VAL A 617 -1.76 -2.77 -39.95
C VAL A 617 -0.80 -3.77 -40.61
N ARG A 618 -0.32 -4.74 -39.84
CA ARG A 618 0.42 -5.90 -40.38
C ARG A 618 -0.51 -7.07 -40.78
N GLU A 619 -1.75 -7.06 -40.29
CA GLU A 619 -2.77 -8.08 -40.52
C GLU A 619 -4.12 -7.39 -40.80
N GLU A 620 -4.64 -7.55 -42.02
CA GLU A 620 -5.93 -6.96 -42.44
C GLU A 620 -7.12 -7.57 -41.69
N LEU A 621 -7.13 -8.89 -41.54
CA LEU A 621 -8.12 -9.58 -40.72
C LEU A 621 -7.83 -9.33 -39.24
N ALA A 622 -8.86 -9.00 -38.47
CA ALA A 622 -8.73 -8.93 -37.03
C ALA A 622 -8.39 -10.32 -36.44
N PRO A 623 -7.47 -10.43 -35.45
CA PRO A 623 -7.22 -11.69 -34.77
C PRO A 623 -8.44 -12.11 -33.93
N LEU A 624 -8.79 -13.40 -33.94
CA LEU A 624 -9.81 -13.96 -33.05
C LEU A 624 -9.28 -13.94 -31.61
N LYS A 625 -9.59 -12.86 -30.88
CA LYS A 625 -9.16 -12.67 -29.50
C LYS A 625 -10.31 -12.88 -28.54
N PHE A 626 -10.04 -13.64 -27.49
CA PHE A 626 -10.88 -13.71 -26.32
C PHE A 626 -10.98 -12.35 -25.64
N ASP A 627 -12.16 -12.04 -25.12
CA ASP A 627 -12.48 -10.83 -24.37
C ASP A 627 -13.31 -11.24 -23.14
N VAL A 628 -13.02 -10.65 -21.97
CA VAL A 628 -13.54 -11.08 -20.67
C VAL A 628 -15.07 -10.96 -20.58
N SER A 629 -15.69 -10.08 -21.38
CA SER A 629 -17.15 -10.06 -21.53
C SER A 629 -17.59 -11.13 -22.53
N LEU A 630 -18.01 -12.28 -22.00
CA LEU A 630 -18.51 -13.44 -22.77
C LEU A 630 -19.86 -13.22 -23.48
N ALA A 631 -20.58 -12.14 -23.17
CA ALA A 631 -21.81 -11.77 -23.84
C ALA A 631 -21.54 -11.44 -25.31
N GLY A 632 -22.19 -12.20 -26.20
CA GLY A 632 -22.18 -11.92 -27.64
C GLY A 632 -23.03 -10.69 -27.97
N SER A 633 -22.72 -10.03 -29.06
CA SER A 633 -23.58 -8.98 -29.63
C SER A 633 -24.69 -9.64 -30.45
N SER A 634 -25.91 -9.08 -30.48
CA SER A 634 -26.99 -9.62 -31.31
C SER A 634 -26.87 -9.35 -32.82
N ILE A 635 -25.71 -8.86 -33.30
CA ILE A 635 -25.42 -8.65 -34.72
C ILE A 635 -24.21 -9.49 -35.18
N THR A 636 -24.32 -10.14 -36.33
CA THR A 636 -23.24 -10.96 -36.90
C THR A 636 -22.13 -10.03 -37.42
N THR A 637 -20.95 -10.09 -36.82
CA THR A 637 -19.87 -9.13 -37.06
C THR A 637 -18.62 -9.86 -37.54
N ILE A 638 -18.15 -9.53 -38.75
CA ILE A 638 -17.00 -10.20 -39.38
C ILE A 638 -15.96 -9.19 -39.90
N SER A 639 -14.69 -9.57 -39.81
CA SER A 639 -13.58 -8.89 -40.47
C SER A 639 -13.42 -9.46 -41.88
N ILE A 640 -13.12 -8.61 -42.85
CA ILE A 640 -12.81 -9.00 -44.24
C ILE A 640 -11.48 -8.37 -44.70
N THR A 641 -10.84 -8.95 -45.71
CA THR A 641 -9.70 -8.33 -46.39
C THR A 641 -10.15 -7.15 -47.25
N ASP A 642 -9.20 -6.26 -47.54
CA ASP A 642 -9.41 -5.14 -48.46
C ASP A 642 -9.62 -5.62 -49.91
N GLU A 643 -9.10 -6.80 -50.26
CA GLU A 643 -9.41 -7.47 -51.53
C GLU A 643 -10.88 -7.89 -51.62
N LEU A 644 -11.43 -8.52 -50.56
CA LEU A 644 -12.85 -8.88 -50.51
C LEU A 644 -13.75 -7.64 -50.49
N ALA A 645 -13.37 -6.60 -49.73
CA ALA A 645 -14.07 -5.32 -49.76
C ALA A 645 -14.09 -4.69 -51.17
N GLN A 646 -12.98 -4.75 -51.91
CA GLN A 646 -12.94 -4.25 -53.29
C GLN A 646 -13.76 -5.14 -54.25
N LYS A 647 -13.84 -6.46 -54.04
CA LYS A 647 -14.77 -7.36 -54.78
C LYS A 647 -16.22 -6.92 -54.56
N ILE A 648 -16.63 -6.72 -53.31
CA ILE A 648 -17.97 -6.23 -52.90
C ILE A 648 -18.31 -4.87 -53.55
N LEU A 649 -17.34 -3.95 -53.64
CA LEU A 649 -17.56 -2.63 -54.25
C LEU A 649 -17.58 -2.63 -55.78
N THR A 650 -17.02 -3.66 -56.44
CA THR A 650 -16.76 -3.67 -57.89
C THR A 650 -18.01 -3.43 -58.77
N PRO A 651 -19.20 -4.02 -58.49
CA PRO A 651 -20.40 -3.79 -59.30
C PRO A 651 -20.84 -2.32 -59.36
N SER A 652 -20.55 -1.53 -58.31
CA SER A 652 -20.84 -0.08 -58.27
C SER A 652 -19.81 0.78 -59.02
N GLY A 653 -18.73 0.18 -59.54
CA GLY A 653 -17.60 0.89 -60.15
C GLY A 653 -16.72 1.67 -59.15
N ARG A 654 -17.00 1.61 -57.84
CA ARG A 654 -16.27 2.37 -56.81
C ARG A 654 -14.95 1.70 -56.41
N ASN A 655 -13.94 2.52 -56.14
CA ASN A 655 -12.62 2.08 -55.69
C ASN A 655 -12.43 2.27 -54.19
N LEU A 656 -11.99 1.22 -53.49
CA LEU A 656 -11.84 1.21 -52.03
C LEU A 656 -10.85 2.27 -51.51
N LYS A 657 -9.72 2.47 -52.20
CA LYS A 657 -8.71 3.46 -51.80
C LYS A 657 -9.16 4.90 -52.01
N ALA A 658 -10.00 5.14 -53.03
CA ALA A 658 -10.65 6.43 -53.22
C ALA A 658 -11.70 6.69 -52.12
N LEU A 659 -12.51 5.69 -51.76
CA LEU A 659 -13.49 5.77 -50.68
C LEU A 659 -12.84 6.00 -49.31
N GLN A 660 -11.74 5.32 -48.99
CA GLN A 660 -11.01 5.58 -47.74
C GLN A 660 -10.52 7.02 -47.67
N LYS A 661 -9.83 7.50 -48.71
CA LYS A 661 -9.35 8.89 -48.78
C LYS A 661 -10.50 9.93 -48.65
N GLN A 662 -11.71 9.58 -49.07
CA GLN A 662 -12.89 10.42 -48.91
C GLN A 662 -13.48 10.35 -47.50
N ALA A 663 -13.46 9.17 -46.85
CA ALA A 663 -13.84 9.00 -45.45
C ALA A 663 -12.81 9.58 -44.47
N ASP A 664 -11.55 9.72 -44.90
CA ASP A 664 -10.47 10.41 -44.18
C ASP A 664 -10.62 11.95 -44.18
N SER A 665 -11.59 12.52 -44.91
CA SER A 665 -11.74 13.98 -45.09
C SER A 665 -13.09 14.53 -44.61
N ASP A 666 -13.11 15.83 -44.27
CA ASP A 666 -14.32 16.61 -43.92
C ASP A 666 -15.38 16.71 -45.06
N SER A 667 -15.16 16.00 -46.17
CA SER A 667 -16.00 15.98 -47.38
C SER A 667 -16.38 14.55 -47.78
N ALA A 668 -16.60 13.69 -46.79
CA ALA A 668 -17.11 12.35 -46.99
C ALA A 668 -18.44 12.39 -47.78
N GLU A 669 -18.60 11.49 -48.74
CA GLU A 669 -19.95 11.16 -49.22
C GLU A 669 -20.68 10.44 -48.08
N LEU A 670 -21.96 10.79 -47.87
CA LEU A 670 -22.86 9.94 -47.12
C LEU A 670 -22.87 8.54 -47.75
N GLY A 671 -23.08 7.51 -46.93
CA GLY A 671 -23.03 6.12 -47.38
C GLY A 671 -24.02 5.76 -48.49
N PHE A 672 -23.87 4.55 -49.04
CA PHE A 672 -24.65 4.12 -50.20
C PHE A 672 -24.98 2.63 -50.16
N LEU A 673 -26.16 2.30 -50.68
CA LEU A 673 -26.59 0.94 -50.95
C LEU A 673 -25.80 0.36 -52.15
N LEU A 674 -25.42 -0.91 -52.05
CA LEU A 674 -24.97 -1.74 -53.17
C LEU A 674 -26.15 -2.64 -53.59
N PRO A 675 -27.01 -2.20 -54.53
CA PRO A 675 -28.27 -2.91 -54.80
C PRO A 675 -28.05 -4.29 -55.43
N ASP A 676 -27.05 -4.38 -56.33
CA ASP A 676 -26.66 -5.60 -57.06
C ASP A 676 -25.78 -6.56 -56.25
N VAL A 677 -25.64 -6.36 -54.94
CA VAL A 677 -24.76 -7.17 -54.08
C VAL A 677 -25.50 -7.63 -52.84
N THR A 678 -25.58 -8.95 -52.66
CA THR A 678 -26.03 -9.55 -51.40
C THR A 678 -24.96 -10.48 -50.84
N LEU A 679 -25.00 -10.68 -49.53
CA LEU A 679 -24.05 -11.48 -48.78
C LEU A 679 -24.81 -12.38 -47.79
N SER A 680 -24.42 -13.64 -47.69
CA SER A 680 -24.84 -14.53 -46.60
C SER A 680 -23.62 -14.97 -45.79
N ALA A 681 -23.81 -15.23 -44.50
CA ALA A 681 -22.75 -15.76 -43.64
C ALA A 681 -23.33 -16.69 -42.58
N THR A 682 -22.67 -17.82 -42.34
CA THR A 682 -22.86 -18.64 -41.14
C THR A 682 -21.66 -18.45 -40.25
N VAL A 683 -21.88 -18.06 -38.99
CA VAL A 683 -20.83 -17.89 -37.99
C VAL A 683 -21.02 -18.89 -36.86
N GLU A 684 -19.98 -19.64 -36.53
CA GLU A 684 -19.97 -20.63 -35.44
C GLU A 684 -18.73 -20.40 -34.57
N LEU A 685 -18.89 -20.25 -33.24
CA LEU A 685 -17.79 -19.91 -32.33
C LEU A 685 -17.68 -20.92 -31.18
N GLU A 686 -16.68 -21.81 -31.27
CA GLU A 686 -16.39 -22.77 -30.21
C GLU A 686 -15.83 -22.08 -28.97
N ARG A 687 -16.65 -21.95 -27.92
CA ARG A 687 -16.24 -21.47 -26.59
C ARG A 687 -15.39 -22.54 -25.88
N GLN A 688 -14.07 -22.34 -25.84
CA GLN A 688 -13.13 -23.29 -25.26
C GLN A 688 -13.22 -23.30 -23.73
N ARG A 689 -14.05 -24.19 -23.17
CA ARG A 689 -14.17 -24.37 -21.72
C ARG A 689 -12.93 -25.04 -21.12
N LYS A 690 -12.53 -24.58 -19.94
CA LYS A 690 -11.53 -25.23 -19.07
C LYS A 690 -12.03 -25.22 -17.61
N THR A 691 -11.27 -25.84 -16.72
CA THR A 691 -11.56 -25.92 -15.28
C THR A 691 -10.45 -25.26 -14.49
N GLY A 692 -10.78 -24.22 -13.73
CA GLY A 692 -9.89 -23.61 -12.73
C GLY A 692 -9.99 -24.35 -11.39
N ARG A 693 -9.03 -24.09 -10.48
CA ARG A 693 -8.91 -24.88 -9.24
C ARG A 693 -8.28 -24.11 -8.09
N ASN A 694 -9.12 -23.62 -7.18
CA ASN A 694 -8.70 -23.10 -5.88
C ASN A 694 -8.05 -24.21 -5.03
N VAL A 695 -7.15 -23.84 -4.11
CA VAL A 695 -6.60 -24.73 -3.08
C VAL A 695 -6.90 -24.20 -1.70
N ILE A 696 -7.60 -24.98 -0.86
CA ILE A 696 -8.16 -24.52 0.41
C ILE A 696 -7.84 -25.52 1.52
N GLY A 697 -7.13 -25.06 2.54
CA GLY A 697 -6.79 -25.81 3.75
C GLY A 697 -7.29 -25.10 5.01
N ARG A 698 -7.65 -25.87 6.03
CA ARG A 698 -8.19 -25.37 7.31
C ARG A 698 -7.33 -25.84 8.47
N LEU A 699 -6.77 -24.91 9.24
CA LEU A 699 -6.19 -25.22 10.54
C LEU A 699 -7.32 -25.21 11.58
N GLN A 700 -7.78 -26.41 11.95
CA GLN A 700 -8.85 -26.60 12.92
C GLN A 700 -8.29 -26.56 14.35
N VAL A 701 -8.89 -25.71 15.20
CA VAL A 701 -8.45 -25.46 16.58
C VAL A 701 -9.25 -26.32 17.57
N GLY A 702 -10.53 -26.56 17.29
CA GLY A 702 -11.42 -27.38 18.12
C GLY A 702 -11.43 -28.88 17.77
N PRO A 703 -12.19 -29.71 18.51
CA PRO A 703 -12.46 -31.11 18.15
C PRO A 703 -13.43 -31.26 16.97
N SER A 704 -13.98 -30.16 16.47
CA SER A 704 -14.84 -30.07 15.28
C SER A 704 -14.61 -28.71 14.61
N PRO A 705 -14.88 -28.56 13.30
CA PRO A 705 -14.76 -27.27 12.62
C PRO A 705 -15.60 -26.19 13.29
N SER A 706 -15.00 -25.04 13.59
CA SER A 706 -15.72 -23.85 14.07
C SER A 706 -16.73 -23.33 13.03
N ARG A 707 -17.80 -22.66 13.48
CA ARG A 707 -18.68 -21.90 12.57
C ARG A 707 -17.93 -20.71 11.94
N ASP A 708 -17.16 -20.03 12.77
CA ASP A 708 -16.49 -18.76 12.47
C ASP A 708 -14.99 -18.96 12.27
N PHE A 709 -14.39 -18.24 11.31
CA PHE A 709 -13.02 -18.46 10.87
C PHE A 709 -12.41 -17.20 10.25
N VAL A 710 -11.07 -17.07 10.31
CA VAL A 710 -10.34 -16.01 9.59
C VAL A 710 -9.80 -16.60 8.28
N ILE A 711 -9.91 -15.86 7.18
CA ILE A 711 -9.43 -16.28 5.86
C ILE A 711 -8.14 -15.53 5.52
N LEU A 712 -7.12 -16.28 5.11
CA LEU A 712 -5.88 -15.77 4.52
C LEU A 712 -5.86 -16.21 3.04
N GLY A 713 -5.67 -15.27 2.12
CA GLY A 713 -5.86 -15.52 0.70
C GLY A 713 -4.82 -14.86 -0.21
N ALA A 714 -4.40 -15.60 -1.24
CA ALA A 714 -3.53 -15.11 -2.32
C ALA A 714 -3.94 -15.79 -3.62
N HIS A 715 -3.93 -15.08 -4.75
CA HIS A 715 -4.02 -15.74 -6.06
C HIS A 715 -2.79 -16.59 -6.34
N LEU A 716 -2.91 -17.54 -7.28
CA LEU A 716 -1.88 -18.54 -7.59
C LEU A 716 -1.58 -18.66 -9.09
N ASP A 717 -2.55 -18.30 -9.93
CA ASP A 717 -2.40 -18.30 -11.38
C ASP A 717 -1.75 -17.02 -11.89
N HIS A 718 -1.11 -17.10 -13.06
CA HIS A 718 -0.47 -15.95 -13.70
C HIS A 718 -0.59 -16.05 -15.22
N LEU A 719 -0.07 -15.08 -15.97
CA LEU A 719 -0.29 -14.95 -17.42
C LEU A 719 0.27 -16.08 -18.32
N GLY A 720 1.02 -17.05 -17.81
CA GLY A 720 1.51 -18.20 -18.57
C GLY A 720 2.54 -17.88 -19.66
N ALA A 721 2.63 -18.73 -20.69
CA ALA A 721 3.38 -18.46 -21.91
C ALA A 721 2.54 -17.65 -22.91
N GLY A 722 3.14 -16.63 -23.54
CA GLY A 722 2.44 -15.77 -24.50
C GLY A 722 1.68 -14.59 -23.87
N GLY A 723 1.30 -14.68 -22.59
CA GLY A 723 0.85 -13.55 -21.77
C GLY A 723 -0.53 -12.96 -22.07
N GLY A 724 -1.19 -13.39 -23.16
CA GLY A 724 -2.55 -13.01 -23.50
C GLY A 724 -2.76 -11.51 -23.72
N SER A 725 -3.89 -10.99 -23.24
CA SER A 725 -4.26 -9.57 -23.26
C SER A 725 -3.73 -8.79 -22.05
N GLY A 726 -3.39 -9.46 -20.95
CA GLY A 726 -2.87 -8.84 -19.72
C GLY A 726 -1.39 -8.47 -19.76
N SER A 727 -0.61 -9.07 -20.67
CA SER A 727 0.84 -8.90 -20.74
C SER A 727 1.30 -7.49 -21.14
N LEU A 728 2.27 -6.97 -20.38
CA LEU A 728 3.00 -5.74 -20.67
C LEU A 728 4.32 -6.00 -21.43
N ALA A 729 4.52 -7.22 -21.95
CA ALA A 729 5.74 -7.62 -22.63
C ALA A 729 6.00 -6.84 -23.94
N LYS A 730 7.25 -6.40 -24.10
CA LYS A 730 7.76 -5.83 -25.37
C LYS A 730 7.68 -6.87 -26.49
N GLU A 731 7.56 -6.40 -27.73
CA GLU A 731 7.28 -7.23 -28.91
C GLU A 731 8.23 -8.43 -29.09
N ASN A 732 9.51 -8.27 -28.73
CA ASN A 732 10.53 -9.32 -28.76
C ASN A 732 10.53 -10.29 -27.55
N ALA A 733 9.53 -10.22 -26.68
CA ALA A 733 9.43 -11.01 -25.45
C ALA A 733 8.05 -11.63 -25.20
N LYS A 734 7.01 -11.29 -25.98
CA LYS A 734 5.61 -11.70 -25.74
C LYS A 734 5.42 -13.20 -25.56
N GLU A 735 6.05 -14.02 -26.40
CA GLU A 735 5.91 -15.49 -26.39
C GLU A 735 6.59 -16.20 -25.21
N LYS A 736 7.28 -15.47 -24.33
CA LYS A 736 7.96 -16.07 -23.17
C LYS A 736 6.97 -16.45 -22.07
N ILE A 737 7.42 -17.34 -21.18
CA ILE A 737 6.76 -17.62 -19.91
C ILE A 737 6.84 -16.37 -19.02
N HIS A 738 5.71 -15.98 -18.45
CA HIS A 738 5.60 -14.97 -17.40
C HIS A 738 5.71 -15.71 -16.06
N PRO A 739 6.73 -15.46 -15.22
CA PRO A 739 6.94 -16.28 -14.01
C PRO A 739 6.06 -15.89 -12.81
N GLY A 740 5.56 -14.65 -12.74
CA GLY A 740 4.72 -14.14 -11.65
C GLY A 740 5.36 -14.34 -10.27
N ALA A 741 6.61 -13.92 -10.14
CA ALA A 741 7.42 -14.06 -8.94
C ALA A 741 6.95 -13.13 -7.81
N ASP A 742 6.67 -11.86 -8.11
CA ASP A 742 6.02 -10.96 -7.16
C ASP A 742 4.51 -11.16 -7.15
N ASP A 743 3.89 -11.06 -8.33
CA ASP A 743 2.44 -11.04 -8.57
C ASP A 743 1.64 -11.89 -7.58
N ASN A 744 1.83 -13.21 -7.68
CA ASN A 744 1.22 -14.20 -6.79
C ASN A 744 2.23 -15.09 -6.05
N ALA A 745 3.39 -15.43 -6.62
CA ALA A 745 4.28 -16.39 -5.96
C ALA A 745 4.83 -15.85 -4.62
N SER A 746 4.99 -14.53 -4.46
CA SER A 746 5.33 -13.91 -3.17
C SER A 746 4.20 -14.06 -2.15
N GLY A 747 2.94 -13.83 -2.57
CA GLY A 747 1.76 -13.94 -1.72
C GLY A 747 1.47 -15.37 -1.27
N VAL A 748 1.57 -16.34 -2.18
CA VAL A 748 1.42 -17.76 -1.86
C VAL A 748 2.58 -18.26 -0.99
N ALA A 749 3.80 -17.75 -1.17
CA ALA A 749 4.92 -18.07 -0.27
C ALA A 749 4.63 -17.57 1.15
N ALA A 750 4.16 -16.32 1.31
CA ALA A 750 3.73 -15.80 2.61
C ALA A 750 2.60 -16.65 3.22
N LEU A 751 1.57 -17.00 2.44
CA LEU A 751 0.45 -17.83 2.87
C LEU A 751 0.90 -19.21 3.41
N LEU A 752 1.87 -19.85 2.75
CA LEU A 752 2.41 -21.15 3.16
C LEU A 752 3.24 -21.08 4.45
N GLU A 753 4.07 -20.05 4.61
CA GLU A 753 4.92 -19.86 5.79
C GLU A 753 4.10 -19.46 7.03
N ILE A 754 3.07 -18.63 6.86
CA ILE A 754 2.11 -18.30 7.93
C ILE A 754 1.35 -19.57 8.38
N ALA A 755 0.92 -20.41 7.44
CA ALA A 755 0.31 -21.71 7.76
C ALA A 755 1.27 -22.64 8.51
N GLN A 756 2.58 -22.59 8.22
CA GLN A 756 3.61 -23.38 8.90
C GLN A 756 3.82 -22.92 10.35
N GLU A 757 4.02 -21.61 10.56
CA GLU A 757 4.15 -21.01 11.89
C GLU A 757 2.92 -21.32 12.76
N GLN A 758 1.72 -21.06 12.24
CA GLN A 758 0.49 -21.16 13.03
C GLN A 758 0.09 -22.60 13.34
N SER A 759 0.32 -23.54 12.42
CA SER A 759 0.17 -24.98 12.72
C SER A 759 1.15 -25.42 13.81
N GLN A 760 2.41 -24.99 13.74
CA GLN A 760 3.40 -25.34 14.76
C GLN A 760 3.09 -24.71 16.13
N LEU A 761 2.60 -23.46 16.17
CA LEU A 761 2.17 -22.80 17.40
C LEU A 761 0.98 -23.53 18.04
N LEU A 762 -0.01 -23.95 17.25
CA LEU A 762 -1.15 -24.74 17.72
C LEU A 762 -0.71 -26.11 18.24
N ALA A 763 0.09 -26.85 17.47
CA ALA A 763 0.60 -28.17 17.84
C ALA A 763 1.46 -28.17 19.13
N ASN A 764 2.12 -27.04 19.42
CA ASN A 764 2.90 -26.84 20.64
C ASN A 764 2.08 -26.27 21.83
N GLY A 765 0.80 -25.97 21.64
CA GLY A 765 -0.05 -25.34 22.67
C GLY A 765 0.25 -23.85 22.92
N ASN A 766 1.01 -23.20 22.04
CA ASN A 766 1.35 -21.77 22.12
C ASN A 766 0.32 -20.87 21.44
N LEU A 767 -0.59 -21.43 20.62
CA LEU A 767 -1.76 -20.75 20.08
C LEU A 767 -3.03 -21.29 20.75
N THR A 768 -3.78 -20.43 21.43
CA THR A 768 -5.13 -20.72 21.94
C THR A 768 -6.10 -19.78 21.23
N ALA A 769 -6.88 -20.31 20.29
CA ALA A 769 -7.81 -19.55 19.45
C ALA A 769 -9.26 -20.02 19.62
N GLU A 770 -10.21 -19.14 19.32
CA GLU A 770 -11.65 -19.41 19.32
C GLU A 770 -12.20 -19.67 17.90
N ARG A 771 -11.46 -19.25 16.87
CA ARG A 771 -11.81 -19.41 15.45
C ARG A 771 -10.75 -20.20 14.70
N ASP A 772 -11.18 -21.03 13.77
CA ASP A 772 -10.28 -21.73 12.86
C ASP A 772 -9.66 -20.76 11.82
N LEU A 773 -8.56 -21.18 11.21
CA LEU A 773 -7.84 -20.40 10.20
C LEU A 773 -7.95 -21.11 8.84
N VAL A 774 -8.42 -20.39 7.82
CA VAL A 774 -8.62 -20.92 6.46
C VAL A 774 -7.61 -20.27 5.51
N PHE A 775 -6.81 -21.09 4.85
CA PHE A 775 -5.76 -20.68 3.93
C PHE A 775 -6.18 -21.04 2.51
N ALA A 776 -6.30 -20.03 1.64
CA ALA A 776 -6.81 -20.19 0.29
C ALA A 776 -5.83 -19.66 -0.77
N ALA A 777 -5.44 -20.51 -1.71
CA ALA A 777 -4.74 -20.12 -2.92
C ALA A 777 -5.75 -20.10 -4.08
N TRP A 778 -6.09 -18.90 -4.58
CA TRP A 778 -7.14 -18.69 -5.57
C TRP A 778 -6.66 -18.92 -7.01
N SER A 779 -7.61 -19.19 -7.90
CA SER A 779 -7.39 -19.48 -9.33
C SER A 779 -8.31 -18.58 -10.16
N GLY A 780 -7.84 -18.10 -11.30
CA GLY A 780 -8.57 -17.23 -12.22
C GLY A 780 -8.67 -15.78 -11.76
N GLU A 781 -7.75 -15.29 -10.92
CA GLU A 781 -7.68 -13.87 -10.54
C GLU A 781 -7.47 -13.01 -11.79
N GLU A 782 -6.42 -13.35 -12.53
CA GLU A 782 -5.98 -12.78 -13.83
C GLU A 782 -7.07 -12.73 -14.91
N LEU A 783 -8.13 -13.53 -14.73
CA LEU A 783 -9.26 -13.67 -15.65
C LEU A 783 -10.53 -12.95 -15.14
N GLY A 784 -10.44 -12.22 -14.03
CA GLY A 784 -11.53 -11.45 -13.43
C GLY A 784 -12.03 -12.01 -12.09
N LEU A 785 -11.12 -12.33 -11.17
CA LEU A 785 -11.45 -12.81 -9.80
C LEU A 785 -12.33 -14.07 -9.79
N LEU A 786 -12.13 -15.00 -10.74
CA LEU A 786 -13.08 -16.08 -11.01
C LEU A 786 -13.21 -17.06 -9.83
N GLY A 787 -12.10 -17.54 -9.27
CA GLY A 787 -12.08 -18.54 -8.21
C GLY A 787 -12.49 -18.01 -6.85
N SER A 788 -12.11 -16.78 -6.50
CA SER A 788 -12.54 -16.12 -5.27
C SER A 788 -14.04 -15.78 -5.32
N ASN A 789 -14.55 -15.24 -6.43
CA ASN A 789 -16.00 -15.09 -6.65
C ASN A 789 -16.73 -16.42 -6.59
N PHE A 790 -16.22 -17.47 -7.26
CA PHE A 790 -16.81 -18.80 -7.21
C PHE A 790 -16.86 -19.32 -5.77
N TRP A 791 -15.80 -19.12 -4.96
CA TRP A 791 -15.80 -19.55 -3.57
C TRP A 791 -16.85 -18.82 -2.74
N VAL A 792 -16.94 -17.48 -2.81
CA VAL A 792 -17.91 -16.74 -1.99
C VAL A 792 -19.38 -16.98 -2.40
N ASP A 793 -19.64 -17.33 -3.67
CA ASP A 793 -20.98 -17.73 -4.13
C ASP A 793 -21.29 -19.21 -3.79
N HIS A 794 -20.27 -20.07 -3.71
CA HIS A 794 -20.41 -21.51 -3.44
C HIS A 794 -19.77 -21.91 -2.10
N ALA A 795 -19.84 -21.04 -1.09
CA ALA A 795 -19.25 -21.22 0.25
C ALA A 795 -20.01 -22.26 1.12
N MET A 796 -20.52 -23.33 0.49
CA MET A 796 -21.33 -24.37 1.12
C MET A 796 -20.49 -25.45 1.78
N ASN A 797 -19.92 -25.10 2.93
CA ASN A 797 -19.91 -26.06 4.04
C ASN A 797 -21.38 -26.48 4.29
N PRO A 798 -21.72 -27.77 4.40
CA PRO A 798 -23.09 -28.22 4.69
C PRO A 798 -23.73 -27.58 5.95
N HIS A 799 -22.91 -27.07 6.88
CA HIS A 799 -23.37 -26.33 8.06
C HIS A 799 -23.63 -24.82 7.85
N LEU A 800 -23.26 -24.26 6.69
CA LEU A 800 -23.36 -22.82 6.37
C LEU A 800 -24.42 -22.47 5.30
N ALA A 801 -25.06 -23.47 4.68
CA ALA A 801 -25.95 -23.31 3.51
C ALA A 801 -27.29 -22.55 3.77
N GLN A 802 -27.40 -21.80 4.86
CA GLN A 802 -28.56 -20.97 5.24
C GLN A 802 -28.17 -19.58 5.79
N SER A 803 -26.90 -19.21 5.77
CA SER A 803 -26.39 -17.93 6.30
C SER A 803 -25.75 -17.09 5.19
N LYS A 804 -25.91 -15.77 5.23
CA LYS A 804 -25.08 -14.87 4.43
C LYS A 804 -23.64 -14.92 4.92
N LEU A 805 -22.70 -14.58 4.04
CA LEU A 805 -21.29 -14.53 4.42
C LEU A 805 -21.02 -13.49 5.53
N SER A 806 -21.82 -12.42 5.61
CA SER A 806 -21.81 -11.42 6.70
C SER A 806 -22.60 -11.80 7.96
N ASP A 807 -23.34 -12.91 7.95
CA ASP A 807 -23.89 -13.54 9.16
C ASP A 807 -22.85 -14.44 9.86
N LEU A 808 -21.62 -14.51 9.33
CA LEU A 808 -20.49 -15.28 9.87
C LEU A 808 -19.41 -14.33 10.39
N SER A 809 -18.77 -14.71 11.49
CA SER A 809 -17.81 -13.85 12.19
C SER A 809 -16.42 -13.89 11.54
N ILE A 810 -16.34 -13.58 10.23
CA ILE A 810 -15.15 -13.74 9.40
C ILE A 810 -14.45 -12.42 9.05
N ALA A 811 -13.18 -12.52 8.65
CA ALA A 811 -12.40 -11.45 8.02
C ALA A 811 -11.45 -12.04 6.97
N TYR A 812 -11.06 -11.23 5.97
CA TYR A 812 -10.24 -11.67 4.84
C TYR A 812 -8.93 -10.88 4.74
N LEU A 813 -7.79 -11.58 4.77
CA LEU A 813 -6.44 -11.02 4.70
C LEU A 813 -5.77 -11.41 3.38
N ASN A 814 -5.44 -10.42 2.55
CA ASN A 814 -4.99 -10.60 1.16
C ASN A 814 -3.48 -10.38 0.99
N PHE A 815 -2.83 -11.23 0.20
CA PHE A 815 -1.40 -11.19 -0.09
C PHE A 815 -1.18 -11.12 -1.62
N ASP A 816 -1.11 -9.90 -2.14
CA ASP A 816 -1.01 -9.59 -3.57
C ASP A 816 0.17 -8.62 -3.77
N MET A 817 1.11 -8.96 -4.66
CA MET A 817 2.35 -8.19 -4.89
C MET A 817 3.05 -7.78 -3.57
N VAL A 818 3.42 -8.75 -2.73
CA VAL A 818 3.97 -8.53 -1.37
C VAL A 818 5.50 -8.69 -1.28
N GLY A 819 6.18 -9.05 -2.37
CA GLY A 819 7.61 -9.34 -2.40
C GLY A 819 8.52 -8.22 -2.91
N ARG A 820 8.01 -7.10 -3.42
CA ARG A 820 8.80 -6.04 -4.09
C ARG A 820 9.00 -4.76 -3.28
N MET A 821 8.81 -4.82 -1.95
CA MET A 821 8.91 -3.70 -1.01
C MET A 821 10.13 -2.78 -1.22
N ASP A 822 9.90 -1.57 -1.71
CA ASP A 822 10.91 -0.51 -1.85
C ASP A 822 10.56 0.66 -0.90
N GLY A 823 11.28 0.71 0.22
CA GLY A 823 11.14 1.74 1.26
C GLY A 823 9.88 1.69 2.13
N ASN A 824 8.73 1.22 1.63
CA ASN A 824 7.47 1.11 2.38
C ASN A 824 6.56 -0.01 1.85
N VAL A 825 5.58 -0.43 2.67
CA VAL A 825 4.46 -1.29 2.27
C VAL A 825 3.13 -0.56 2.50
N SER A 826 2.20 -0.64 1.55
CA SER A 826 0.85 -0.13 1.73
C SER A 826 -0.06 -1.21 2.31
N ILE A 827 -0.86 -0.85 3.31
CA ILE A 827 -1.89 -1.71 3.91
C ILE A 827 -3.26 -1.09 3.60
N PHE A 828 -3.99 -1.71 2.67
CA PHE A 828 -5.33 -1.32 2.21
C PHE A 828 -6.44 -2.03 2.96
N GLY A 829 -7.67 -1.52 2.85
CA GLY A 829 -8.82 -2.06 3.58
C GLY A 829 -9.00 -1.53 5.00
N VAL A 830 -8.18 -0.58 5.46
CA VAL A 830 -8.22 -0.05 6.84
C VAL A 830 -9.58 0.61 7.17
N GLY A 831 -10.29 1.13 6.16
CA GLY A 831 -11.64 1.66 6.32
C GLY A 831 -12.74 0.61 6.50
N SER A 832 -12.47 -0.68 6.20
CA SER A 832 -13.47 -1.75 6.24
C SER A 832 -13.82 -2.25 7.66
N SER A 833 -13.02 -1.87 8.66
CA SER A 833 -13.32 -2.12 10.08
C SER A 833 -12.55 -1.16 10.99
N PRO A 834 -13.19 -0.58 12.03
CA PRO A 834 -12.52 0.33 12.96
C PRO A 834 -11.43 -0.34 13.82
N ILE A 835 -11.30 -1.68 13.78
CA ILE A 835 -10.26 -2.41 14.54
C ILE A 835 -8.87 -2.32 13.88
N TRP A 836 -8.81 -2.10 12.56
CA TRP A 836 -7.58 -2.27 11.78
C TRP A 836 -6.39 -1.39 12.23
N PRO A 837 -6.55 -0.11 12.61
CA PRO A 837 -5.43 0.69 13.12
C PRO A 837 -4.79 0.09 14.38
N ARG A 838 -5.58 -0.52 15.26
CA ARG A 838 -5.11 -1.17 16.48
C ARG A 838 -4.40 -2.50 16.19
N GLU A 839 -4.95 -3.33 15.30
CA GLU A 839 -4.29 -4.58 14.90
C GLU A 839 -2.94 -4.30 14.22
N ILE A 840 -2.87 -3.28 13.36
CA ILE A 840 -1.63 -2.83 12.71
C ILE A 840 -0.62 -2.30 13.74
N GLU A 841 -1.04 -1.46 14.70
CA GLU A 841 -0.19 -0.98 15.80
C GLU A 841 0.37 -2.16 16.61
N THR A 842 -0.49 -3.01 17.17
CA THR A 842 -0.09 -4.14 18.02
C THR A 842 0.84 -5.12 17.28
N ALA A 843 0.56 -5.42 16.00
CA ALA A 843 1.39 -6.32 15.22
C ALA A 843 2.75 -5.72 14.83
N ASN A 844 2.80 -4.44 14.42
CA ASN A 844 3.99 -3.84 13.82
C ASN A 844 5.07 -3.42 14.83
N VAL A 845 4.72 -3.15 16.09
CA VAL A 845 5.65 -2.66 17.15
C VAL A 845 6.93 -3.50 17.31
N ASN A 846 6.88 -4.80 16.99
CA ASN A 846 8.03 -5.71 17.04
C ASN A 846 8.72 -5.97 15.69
N ILE A 847 8.10 -5.60 14.58
CA ILE A 847 8.54 -5.93 13.21
C ILE A 847 9.29 -4.73 12.59
N GLY A 848 8.81 -3.52 12.88
CA GLY A 848 9.37 -2.29 12.38
C GLY A 848 9.21 -2.11 10.87
N LEU A 849 8.03 -2.43 10.32
CA LEU A 849 7.71 -2.10 8.94
C LEU A 849 7.38 -0.60 8.80
N PRO A 850 7.94 0.07 7.78
CA PRO A 850 7.41 1.35 7.29
C PRO A 850 6.08 1.11 6.56
N ILE A 851 4.98 1.15 7.32
CA ILE A 851 3.61 0.95 6.83
C ILE A 851 2.97 2.27 6.41
N VAL A 852 2.34 2.27 5.24
CA VAL A 852 1.39 3.30 4.80
C VAL A 852 -0.03 2.73 4.89
N ALA A 853 -0.77 3.13 5.93
CA ALA A 853 -2.16 2.72 6.13
C ALA A 853 -3.10 3.44 5.14
N ARG A 854 -4.00 2.70 4.50
CA ARG A 854 -4.90 3.15 3.42
C ARG A 854 -6.34 2.80 3.76
N GLN A 855 -7.21 3.80 3.82
CA GLN A 855 -8.64 3.64 4.12
C GLN A 855 -9.39 2.97 2.95
N GLU A 856 -8.86 3.18 1.74
CA GLU A 856 -9.36 2.67 0.48
C GLU A 856 -9.55 1.13 0.55
N SER A 857 -10.82 0.69 0.51
CA SER A 857 -11.20 -0.71 0.74
C SER A 857 -11.65 -1.47 -0.52
N THR A 858 -11.70 -0.79 -1.68
CA THR A 858 -12.01 -1.39 -2.98
C THR A 858 -10.75 -1.50 -3.83
N LEU A 859 -10.12 -2.69 -3.83
CA LEU A 859 -9.00 -3.02 -4.71
C LEU A 859 -9.41 -4.04 -5.80
N PRO A 860 -8.87 -3.96 -7.02
CA PRO A 860 -9.13 -4.90 -8.11
C PRO A 860 -8.29 -6.19 -7.93
N THR A 861 -8.53 -6.88 -6.82
CA THR A 861 -7.91 -8.14 -6.36
C THR A 861 -8.99 -8.91 -5.59
N ASP A 862 -8.71 -10.14 -5.14
CA ASP A 862 -9.67 -11.05 -4.49
C ASP A 862 -10.46 -10.41 -3.32
N THR A 863 -9.92 -9.39 -2.65
CA THR A 863 -10.67 -8.58 -1.65
C THR A 863 -12.03 -8.06 -2.14
N THR A 864 -12.19 -7.78 -3.44
CA THR A 864 -13.46 -7.31 -4.01
C THR A 864 -14.58 -8.35 -3.82
N SER A 865 -14.28 -9.65 -3.93
CA SER A 865 -15.26 -10.72 -3.72
C SER A 865 -15.74 -10.82 -2.28
N PHE A 866 -14.89 -10.47 -1.31
CA PHE A 866 -15.21 -10.46 0.12
C PHE A 866 -15.88 -9.14 0.55
N TYR A 867 -15.33 -7.98 0.18
CA TYR A 867 -15.85 -6.66 0.56
C TYR A 867 -17.28 -6.41 0.03
N SER A 868 -17.58 -6.90 -1.18
CA SER A 868 -18.94 -6.85 -1.77
C SER A 868 -19.98 -7.68 -1.02
N ARG A 869 -19.57 -8.53 -0.08
CA ARG A 869 -20.42 -9.37 0.79
C ARG A 869 -20.30 -8.97 2.26
N GLU A 870 -19.98 -7.69 2.52
CA GLU A 870 -19.86 -7.05 3.84
C GLU A 870 -18.82 -7.71 4.77
N VAL A 871 -17.77 -8.30 4.20
CA VAL A 871 -16.65 -8.89 4.96
C VAL A 871 -15.57 -7.83 5.21
N PRO A 872 -15.05 -7.69 6.44
CA PRO A 872 -13.85 -6.91 6.73
C PRO A 872 -12.64 -7.43 5.95
N VAL A 873 -11.96 -6.55 5.21
CA VAL A 873 -10.79 -6.89 4.37
C VAL A 873 -9.55 -6.11 4.80
N LEU A 874 -8.38 -6.76 4.71
CA LEU A 874 -7.08 -6.08 4.82
C LEU A 874 -6.14 -6.65 3.75
N ALA A 875 -5.45 -5.79 3.00
CA ALA A 875 -4.54 -6.22 1.94
C ALA A 875 -3.17 -5.56 2.08
N ALA A 876 -2.11 -6.37 2.10
CA ALA A 876 -0.75 -5.87 1.96
C ALA A 876 -0.39 -5.78 0.47
N PHE A 877 0.27 -4.68 0.08
CA PHE A 877 0.67 -4.40 -1.30
C PHE A 877 1.97 -3.58 -1.32
N THR A 878 2.97 -4.02 -2.09
CA THR A 878 4.31 -3.37 -2.12
C THR A 878 4.53 -2.39 -3.27
N GLY A 879 3.60 -2.29 -4.20
CA GLY A 879 3.61 -1.29 -5.27
C GLY A 879 3.92 -1.87 -6.66
N ALA A 880 3.21 -1.37 -7.68
CA ALA A 880 3.44 -1.76 -9.06
C ALA A 880 4.86 -1.36 -9.54
N HIS A 881 5.52 -2.26 -10.27
CA HIS A 881 6.89 -2.10 -10.78
C HIS A 881 6.97 -2.44 -12.27
N THR A 882 8.06 -2.02 -12.94
CA THR A 882 8.23 -2.14 -14.40
C THR A 882 8.34 -3.57 -14.96
N ASP A 883 8.29 -4.57 -14.09
CA ASP A 883 8.31 -6.00 -14.46
C ASP A 883 6.95 -6.69 -14.26
N TYR A 884 5.99 -6.05 -13.59
CA TYR A 884 4.61 -6.53 -13.41
C TYR A 884 3.99 -6.94 -14.76
N HIS A 885 3.32 -8.10 -14.80
CA HIS A 885 2.76 -8.66 -16.03
C HIS A 885 3.79 -8.83 -17.18
N THR A 886 5.07 -9.12 -16.87
CA THR A 886 6.12 -9.39 -17.89
C THR A 886 6.92 -10.67 -17.63
N PRO A 887 7.62 -11.21 -18.65
CA PRO A 887 8.59 -12.30 -18.51
C PRO A 887 9.84 -11.97 -17.69
N THR A 888 9.95 -10.76 -17.14
CA THR A 888 11.08 -10.33 -16.30
C THR A 888 10.70 -10.08 -14.84
N ASP A 889 9.49 -10.43 -14.41
CA ASP A 889 9.20 -10.64 -12.99
C ASP A 889 9.79 -12.00 -12.55
N THR A 890 10.89 -11.98 -11.80
CA THR A 890 11.68 -13.19 -11.48
C THR A 890 12.14 -13.24 -10.01
N PRO A 891 12.36 -14.43 -9.42
CA PRO A 891 12.65 -14.59 -7.99
C PRO A 891 13.89 -13.85 -7.48
N GLU A 892 14.83 -13.47 -8.34
CA GLU A 892 16.04 -12.73 -7.96
C GLU A 892 15.77 -11.25 -7.66
N LYS A 893 14.57 -10.74 -7.97
CA LYS A 893 14.19 -9.34 -7.81
C LYS A 893 13.40 -9.02 -6.54
N LEU A 894 13.00 -10.04 -5.78
CA LEU A 894 12.19 -9.84 -4.57
C LEU A 894 13.05 -9.42 -3.37
N ASN A 895 12.46 -8.57 -2.53
CA ASN A 895 12.96 -8.19 -1.22
C ASN A 895 12.44 -9.19 -0.17
N TYR A 896 13.14 -10.32 -0.03
CA TYR A 896 12.73 -11.39 0.90
C TYR A 896 12.73 -10.96 2.38
N GLU A 897 13.59 -10.03 2.79
CA GLU A 897 13.58 -9.45 4.14
C GLU A 897 12.33 -8.57 4.38
N GLY A 898 11.83 -7.91 3.33
CA GLY A 898 10.53 -7.23 3.34
C GLY A 898 9.37 -8.22 3.41
N LEU A 899 9.40 -9.26 2.57
CA LEU A 899 8.36 -10.30 2.51
C LEU A 899 8.23 -11.06 3.84
N GLU A 900 9.35 -11.41 4.49
CA GLU A 900 9.38 -12.00 5.83
C GLU A 900 8.61 -11.14 6.84
N LYS A 901 8.94 -9.85 6.91
CA LYS A 901 8.28 -8.90 7.80
C LYS A 901 6.79 -8.71 7.50
N ILE A 902 6.40 -8.69 6.22
CA ILE A 902 5.00 -8.56 5.80
C ILE A 902 4.19 -9.81 6.18
N ALA A 903 4.78 -11.00 5.98
CA ALA A 903 4.16 -12.25 6.41
C ALA A 903 4.03 -12.33 7.95
N MET A 904 5.06 -11.92 8.71
CA MET A 904 4.99 -11.80 10.18
C MET A 904 3.89 -10.84 10.66
N LEU A 905 3.70 -9.71 9.97
CA LEU A 905 2.67 -8.72 10.31
C LEU A 905 1.27 -9.34 10.17
N MET A 906 1.01 -9.93 9.01
CA MET A 906 -0.28 -10.54 8.72
C MET A 906 -0.54 -11.80 9.57
N SER A 907 0.50 -12.57 9.92
CA SER A 907 0.40 -13.68 10.89
C SER A 907 -0.06 -13.19 12.26
N LYS A 908 0.59 -12.15 12.81
CA LYS A 908 0.19 -11.56 14.10
C LYS A 908 -1.25 -11.06 14.09
N ILE A 909 -1.66 -10.40 13.00
CA ILE A 909 -3.05 -9.94 12.83
C ILE A 909 -4.00 -11.16 12.79
N SER A 910 -3.76 -12.17 11.96
CA SER A 910 -4.65 -13.34 11.90
C SER A 910 -4.72 -14.12 13.21
N ILE A 911 -3.62 -14.21 13.96
CA ILE A 911 -3.60 -14.80 15.31
C ILE A 911 -4.50 -13.98 16.24
N SER A 912 -4.33 -12.66 16.29
CA SER A 912 -5.19 -11.75 17.08
C SER A 912 -6.67 -11.94 16.74
N LEU A 913 -7.02 -11.92 15.45
CA LEU A 913 -8.39 -12.15 14.97
C LEU A 913 -8.95 -13.54 15.31
N ALA A 914 -8.09 -14.56 15.45
CA ALA A 914 -8.50 -15.90 15.83
C ALA A 914 -8.64 -16.07 17.36
N THR A 915 -7.95 -15.27 18.19
CA THR A 915 -8.00 -15.34 19.66
C THR A 915 -9.01 -14.39 20.32
N GLN A 916 -9.48 -13.36 19.62
CA GLN A 916 -10.46 -12.39 20.17
C GLN A 916 -11.87 -12.99 20.33
N SER A 917 -12.55 -12.70 21.44
CA SER A 917 -13.91 -13.21 21.70
C SER A 917 -15.03 -12.57 20.87
N LEU A 918 -14.75 -11.45 20.20
CA LEU A 918 -15.64 -10.81 19.21
C LEU A 918 -14.89 -10.65 17.87
N PRO A 919 -15.57 -10.76 16.72
CA PRO A 919 -14.95 -10.52 15.42
C PRO A 919 -14.78 -9.04 15.10
N PRO A 920 -13.95 -8.71 14.08
CA PRO A 920 -13.99 -7.42 13.42
C PRO A 920 -15.40 -7.06 12.95
N ARG A 921 -15.89 -5.88 13.34
CA ARG A 921 -17.14 -5.34 12.82
C ARG A 921 -16.91 -4.77 11.43
N PHE A 922 -17.70 -5.17 10.44
CA PHE A 922 -17.71 -4.50 9.14
C PHE A 922 -18.21 -3.05 9.25
N GLN A 923 -17.53 -2.17 8.54
CA GLN A 923 -17.92 -0.80 8.29
C GLN A 923 -17.66 -0.50 6.80
N PRO A 924 -18.59 0.13 6.06
CA PRO A 924 -18.26 0.64 4.74
C PRO A 924 -17.20 1.75 4.87
N GLY A 925 -16.02 1.53 4.29
CA GLY A 925 -14.96 2.53 4.22
C GLY A 925 -15.30 3.63 3.21
N GLU A 926 -14.64 4.79 3.35
CA GLU A 926 -14.81 5.88 2.38
C GLU A 926 -14.38 5.44 0.97
N SER A 927 -15.34 5.43 0.03
CA SER A 927 -15.09 4.98 -1.34
C SER A 927 -14.48 6.08 -2.21
N THR A 928 -13.24 6.48 -1.89
CA THR A 928 -12.46 7.42 -2.71
C THR A 928 -12.02 6.76 -4.02
N GLN A 929 -12.91 6.77 -5.03
CA GLN A 929 -12.59 6.29 -6.39
C GLN A 929 -11.58 7.22 -7.09
N ARG A 930 -10.29 7.12 -6.71
CA ARG A 930 -9.17 7.83 -7.32
C ARG A 930 -7.99 6.90 -7.67
N GLY A 931 -8.32 5.66 -8.05
CA GLY A 931 -7.44 4.83 -8.88
C GLY A 931 -7.34 5.35 -10.33
N PRO A 932 -6.43 4.81 -11.16
CA PRO A 932 -6.16 5.33 -12.50
C PRO A 932 -7.39 5.32 -13.41
N VAL A 933 -7.59 6.44 -14.10
CA VAL A 933 -8.82 6.82 -14.80
C VAL A 933 -9.17 5.85 -15.94
N ARG A 934 -10.24 5.04 -15.75
CA ARG A 934 -11.09 4.63 -16.89
C ARG A 934 -11.76 5.91 -17.42
N ALA A 935 -11.53 6.25 -18.68
CA ALA A 935 -11.72 7.59 -19.25
C ALA A 935 -13.10 8.23 -19.00
N HIS A 936 -13.19 9.17 -18.05
CA HIS A 936 -14.29 10.14 -17.85
C HIS A 936 -15.72 9.62 -18.12
N LEU A 937 -16.22 8.72 -17.27
CA LEU A 937 -17.66 8.52 -17.06
C LEU A 937 -18.18 9.66 -16.16
N ARG A 938 -18.87 10.64 -16.74
CA ARG A 938 -19.42 11.80 -16.01
C ARG A 938 -20.60 11.44 -15.11
N ALA A 939 -21.56 10.69 -15.65
CA ALA A 939 -22.70 10.23 -14.89
C ALA A 939 -22.34 9.02 -14.02
N TYR A 940 -22.96 8.95 -12.84
CA TYR A 940 -22.82 7.88 -11.88
C TYR A 940 -24.20 7.32 -11.52
N LEU A 941 -24.33 5.99 -11.55
CA LEU A 941 -25.54 5.28 -11.13
C LEU A 941 -25.36 4.51 -9.82
N GLY A 942 -24.14 4.29 -9.33
CA GLY A 942 -23.92 3.46 -8.13
C GLY A 942 -24.25 1.99 -8.32
N THR A 943 -24.17 1.45 -9.54
CA THR A 943 -24.28 0.01 -9.81
C THR A 943 -22.90 -0.67 -9.77
N VAL A 944 -22.81 -1.88 -9.23
CA VAL A 944 -21.58 -2.70 -9.26
C VAL A 944 -21.83 -3.92 -10.15
N PRO A 945 -21.26 -3.98 -11.38
CA PRO A 945 -21.40 -5.14 -12.26
C PRO A 945 -20.84 -6.43 -11.67
N ASP A 946 -21.44 -7.56 -12.04
CA ASP A 946 -20.92 -8.91 -11.88
C ASP A 946 -20.22 -9.33 -13.18
N TYR A 947 -18.90 -9.50 -13.13
CA TYR A 947 -18.09 -9.92 -14.28
C TYR A 947 -17.99 -11.45 -14.41
N ALA A 948 -18.34 -12.22 -13.36
CA ALA A 948 -18.33 -13.67 -13.39
C ALA A 948 -19.55 -14.23 -14.15
N LYS A 949 -20.72 -13.59 -14.03
CA LYS A 949 -21.95 -13.94 -14.77
C LYS A 949 -22.00 -13.34 -16.19
N SER A 950 -20.88 -13.33 -16.90
CA SER A 950 -20.72 -12.66 -18.20
C SER A 950 -21.36 -13.39 -19.39
N GLU A 951 -22.10 -14.49 -19.19
CA GLU A 951 -22.83 -15.23 -20.25
C GLU A 951 -24.33 -14.90 -20.32
N VAL A 952 -24.82 -14.01 -19.45
CA VAL A 952 -26.21 -13.52 -19.47
C VAL A 952 -26.33 -12.35 -20.46
N MET A 953 -27.45 -12.26 -21.20
CA MET A 953 -27.77 -11.07 -21.99
C MET A 953 -28.18 -9.93 -21.07
N GLY A 954 -27.35 -8.89 -20.99
CA GLY A 954 -27.52 -7.74 -20.10
C GLY A 954 -26.28 -7.47 -19.25
N VAL A 955 -26.47 -6.82 -18.10
CA VAL A 955 -25.43 -6.66 -17.08
C VAL A 955 -25.96 -7.10 -15.73
N SER A 956 -25.54 -8.28 -15.29
CA SER A 956 -25.77 -8.75 -13.91
C SER A 956 -25.06 -7.82 -12.92
N LEU A 957 -25.67 -7.57 -11.76
CA LEU A 957 -25.14 -6.75 -10.69
C LEU A 957 -24.68 -7.63 -9.51
N SER A 958 -23.41 -7.50 -9.14
CA SER A 958 -22.89 -8.06 -7.90
C SER A 958 -23.38 -7.26 -6.68
N GLY A 959 -23.72 -5.98 -6.88
CA GLY A 959 -24.40 -5.15 -5.89
C GLY A 959 -24.69 -3.74 -6.38
N VAL A 960 -25.06 -2.88 -5.44
CA VAL A 960 -25.20 -1.43 -5.62
C VAL A 960 -24.38 -0.72 -4.55
N THR A 961 -23.88 0.48 -4.85
CA THR A 961 -23.23 1.33 -3.86
C THR A 961 -24.28 1.92 -2.94
N ARG A 962 -24.05 1.78 -1.64
CA ARG A 962 -24.89 2.34 -0.58
C ARG A 962 -25.05 3.86 -0.74
N ASP A 963 -26.27 4.35 -0.54
CA ASP A 963 -26.68 5.74 -0.79
C ASP A 963 -26.40 6.20 -2.24
N GLY A 964 -26.21 5.26 -3.17
CA GLY A 964 -26.07 5.51 -4.61
C GLY A 964 -27.43 5.64 -5.31
N PRO A 965 -27.48 6.23 -6.53
CA PRO A 965 -28.72 6.36 -7.31
C PRO A 965 -29.49 5.05 -7.52
N ALA A 966 -28.80 3.95 -7.82
CA ALA A 966 -29.39 2.63 -8.04
C ALA A 966 -30.02 2.06 -6.77
N GLU A 967 -29.37 2.17 -5.62
CA GLU A 967 -29.95 1.72 -4.34
C GLU A 967 -31.19 2.55 -3.98
N ARG A 968 -31.13 3.88 -4.12
CA ARG A 968 -32.28 4.77 -3.92
C ARG A 968 -33.47 4.47 -4.85
N ALA A 969 -33.20 3.93 -6.04
CA ALA A 969 -34.24 3.50 -6.98
C ALA A 969 -34.79 2.09 -6.69
N GLY A 970 -34.13 1.28 -5.85
CA GLY A 970 -34.57 -0.08 -5.51
C GLY A 970 -33.90 -1.21 -6.32
N LEU A 971 -32.79 -0.94 -7.00
CA LEU A 971 -31.93 -1.97 -7.58
C LEU A 971 -31.14 -2.69 -6.46
N GLN A 972 -30.81 -3.96 -6.69
CA GLN A 972 -30.16 -4.83 -5.70
C GLN A 972 -29.14 -5.78 -6.35
N SER A 973 -28.36 -6.49 -5.51
CA SER A 973 -27.53 -7.61 -5.96
C SER A 973 -28.40 -8.70 -6.60
N GLY A 974 -27.94 -9.26 -7.73
CA GLY A 974 -28.65 -10.27 -8.51
C GLY A 974 -29.56 -9.72 -9.62
N ASP A 975 -29.77 -8.41 -9.71
CA ASP A 975 -30.46 -7.78 -10.85
C ASP A 975 -29.64 -7.91 -12.14
N ILE A 976 -30.30 -8.06 -13.29
CA ILE A 976 -29.67 -8.03 -14.62
C ILE A 976 -30.22 -6.84 -15.41
N ILE A 977 -29.42 -5.80 -15.63
CA ILE A 977 -29.83 -4.63 -16.42
C ILE A 977 -29.98 -5.03 -17.89
N VAL A 978 -31.17 -4.85 -18.45
CA VAL A 978 -31.52 -5.15 -19.86
C VAL A 978 -31.89 -3.91 -20.66
N GLU A 979 -32.21 -2.80 -20.00
CA GLU A 979 -32.43 -1.50 -20.65
C GLU A 979 -31.95 -0.33 -19.77
N LEU A 980 -31.38 0.71 -20.37
CA LEU A 980 -31.03 1.96 -19.71
C LEU A 980 -31.35 3.15 -20.64
N ALA A 981 -32.18 4.09 -20.15
CA ALA A 981 -32.58 5.31 -20.84
C ALA A 981 -33.08 5.08 -22.29
N GLY A 982 -33.92 4.07 -22.50
CA GLY A 982 -34.46 3.71 -23.82
C GLY A 982 -33.49 2.92 -24.71
N ARG A 983 -32.31 2.54 -24.22
CA ARG A 983 -31.32 1.72 -24.95
C ARG A 983 -31.27 0.30 -24.41
N LYS A 984 -31.37 -0.68 -25.31
CA LYS A 984 -31.19 -2.09 -24.99
C LYS A 984 -29.76 -2.37 -24.55
N ILE A 985 -29.61 -3.04 -23.41
CA ILE A 985 -28.34 -3.46 -22.83
C ILE A 985 -28.22 -4.98 -23.02
N GLU A 986 -27.25 -5.43 -23.81
CA GLU A 986 -26.96 -6.86 -23.99
C GLU A 986 -25.65 -7.29 -23.31
N ASN A 987 -24.78 -6.32 -22.97
CA ASN A 987 -23.46 -6.56 -22.39
C ASN A 987 -22.92 -5.31 -21.66
N ILE A 988 -21.76 -5.45 -21.00
CA ILE A 988 -21.13 -4.39 -20.19
C ILE A 988 -20.65 -3.16 -20.99
N TYR A 989 -20.40 -3.29 -22.29
CA TYR A 989 -19.99 -2.17 -23.14
C TYR A 989 -21.20 -1.31 -23.53
N ASP A 990 -22.32 -1.94 -23.91
CA ASP A 990 -23.60 -1.25 -24.11
C ASP A 990 -23.95 -0.41 -22.88
N TYR A 991 -23.83 -1.01 -21.68
CA TYR A 991 -24.09 -0.34 -20.41
C TYR A 991 -23.13 0.84 -20.16
N THR A 992 -21.84 0.65 -20.43
CA THR A 992 -20.83 1.71 -20.29
C THR A 992 -21.12 2.89 -21.23
N PHE A 993 -21.43 2.62 -22.51
CA PHE A 993 -21.78 3.66 -23.48
C PHE A 993 -23.13 4.32 -23.22
N ALA A 994 -24.07 3.58 -22.62
CA ALA A 994 -25.34 4.14 -22.18
C ALA A 994 -25.14 5.10 -20.98
N ILE A 995 -24.32 4.74 -19.98
CA ILE A 995 -23.95 5.65 -18.88
C ILE A 995 -23.23 6.91 -19.39
N GLU A 996 -22.27 6.78 -20.32
CA GLU A 996 -21.56 7.94 -20.90
C GLU A 996 -22.51 8.94 -21.58
N ALA A 997 -23.67 8.49 -22.07
CA ALA A 997 -24.68 9.32 -22.72
C ALA A 997 -25.72 9.92 -21.75
N LEU A 998 -25.72 9.55 -20.46
CA LEU A 998 -26.63 10.10 -19.47
C LEU A 998 -26.24 11.52 -19.08
N LYS A 999 -27.26 12.35 -18.84
CA LYS A 999 -27.09 13.61 -18.13
C LYS A 999 -27.16 13.39 -16.63
N ILE A 1000 -26.51 14.27 -15.89
CA ILE A 1000 -26.57 14.35 -14.43
C ILE A 1000 -27.88 15.06 -14.03
N ASP A 1001 -28.50 14.62 -12.93
CA ASP A 1001 -29.71 15.14 -12.29
C ASP A 1001 -31.03 15.08 -13.11
N GLU A 1002 -31.01 14.56 -14.35
CA GLU A 1002 -32.24 14.24 -15.10
C GLU A 1002 -32.68 12.78 -14.85
N PRO A 1003 -33.95 12.51 -14.48
CA PRO A 1003 -34.44 11.15 -14.25
C PRO A 1003 -34.50 10.32 -15.54
N ILE A 1004 -34.03 9.07 -15.49
CA ILE A 1004 -34.02 8.13 -16.61
C ILE A 1004 -34.71 6.80 -16.24
N SER A 1005 -35.22 6.09 -17.26
CA SER A 1005 -35.72 4.72 -17.12
C SER A 1005 -34.57 3.71 -17.06
N LEU A 1006 -34.75 2.65 -16.28
CA LEU A 1006 -33.84 1.51 -16.20
C LEU A 1006 -34.66 0.24 -15.99
N SER A 1007 -34.51 -0.74 -16.88
CA SER A 1007 -35.23 -2.03 -16.79
C SER A 1007 -34.26 -3.14 -16.43
N VAL A 1008 -34.62 -3.95 -15.43
CA VAL A 1008 -33.83 -5.14 -15.02
C VAL A 1008 -34.68 -6.40 -15.09
N GLU A 1009 -34.05 -7.53 -15.37
CA GLU A 1009 -34.61 -8.84 -15.03
C GLU A 1009 -34.25 -9.18 -13.57
N ARG A 1010 -35.26 -9.51 -12.76
CA ARG A 1010 -35.14 -10.02 -11.39
C ARG A 1010 -36.04 -11.25 -11.27
N GLU A 1011 -35.46 -12.41 -10.98
CA GLU A 1011 -36.17 -13.70 -10.82
C GLU A 1011 -37.02 -14.09 -12.06
N GLY A 1012 -36.52 -13.80 -13.28
CA GLY A 1012 -37.23 -14.08 -14.53
C GLY A 1012 -38.37 -13.10 -14.85
N GLN A 1013 -38.49 -11.99 -14.12
CA GLN A 1013 -39.47 -10.94 -14.37
C GLN A 1013 -38.77 -9.61 -14.66
N ILE A 1014 -39.21 -8.91 -15.70
CA ILE A 1014 -38.76 -7.54 -15.99
C ILE A 1014 -39.39 -6.57 -14.99
N LYS A 1015 -38.57 -5.70 -14.39
CA LYS A 1015 -38.97 -4.65 -13.45
C LYS A 1015 -38.39 -3.32 -13.92
N GLU A 1016 -39.24 -2.32 -14.04
CA GLU A 1016 -38.87 -0.95 -14.43
C GLU A 1016 -38.60 -0.09 -13.20
N PHE A 1017 -37.56 0.73 -13.30
CA PHE A 1017 -37.11 1.66 -12.27
C PHE A 1017 -36.86 3.05 -12.87
N THR A 1018 -37.02 4.09 -12.06
CA THR A 1018 -36.59 5.45 -12.40
C THR A 1018 -35.37 5.81 -11.56
N VAL A 1019 -34.25 6.09 -12.21
CA VAL A 1019 -32.98 6.45 -11.55
C VAL A 1019 -32.61 7.89 -11.90
N VAL A 1020 -32.09 8.65 -10.92
CA VAL A 1020 -31.55 10.00 -11.14
C VAL A 1020 -30.02 9.91 -11.09
N PRO A 1021 -29.30 9.95 -12.23
CA PRO A 1021 -27.84 9.82 -12.25
C PRO A 1021 -27.20 11.05 -11.60
N THR A 1022 -26.24 10.86 -10.72
CA THR A 1022 -25.48 11.98 -10.11
C THR A 1022 -24.17 12.21 -10.85
N SER A 1023 -23.44 13.27 -10.48
CA SER A 1023 -22.02 13.36 -10.81
C SER A 1023 -21.23 12.22 -10.18
N ARG A 1024 -20.02 11.99 -10.71
CA ARG A 1024 -18.99 11.10 -10.15
C ARG A 1024 -17.83 11.86 -9.48
N ASP A 1025 -17.85 13.19 -9.56
CA ASP A 1025 -16.87 14.13 -8.98
C ASP A 1025 -17.23 14.57 -7.55
#